data_AF-A0A954HHZ2-F1
#
_entry.id   AF-A0A954HHZ2-F1
#
_cell.length_a   1.000
_cell.length_b   1.000
_cell.length_c   1.000
_cell.angle_alpha   90.00
_cell.angle_beta   90.00
_cell.angle_gamma   90.00
#
_symmetry.space_group_name_H-M   'P 1'
#
loop_
_entity.id
_entity.type
_entity.pdbx_description
1 polymer ?
#
loop_
_entity_poly.entity_id
_entity_poly.type
_entity_poly.pdbx_seq_one_letter_code
_entity_poly.pdbx_strand_id
1 'polypeptide(L)'
;GEVDETLVPNDKVRVEIIENIPVARKWTFRTLREPELLYETDRFALKNIPHKYNEAGLIIDRPVPSLVHMMSRVTMDAGEYEFILRSLDATRLYIDGELVAETGFKALSGDAHHPYEAPPTPEGNMLSLPVGHQEQRAKVSIKSGAHVVSVYRLLGNKDHGQHFGELVVGVAPSGQDFQVLSPKKEIAFTDGAWLDFLELERVRQRDWNQNSRLAVSATERSYWDQRHAYAREAIGPSVAVPPGDANNPVDRFILSRLSEQELKPTELVDDFAFLRRLSLDTTGRIPTAAEITEYLQAPAEARRALAVERFLNSSDWADHWVGYWQDVLAENPGLTKPSLNNSGPFRWFLYEAMLDNMPLDRFASEFALMRGSRYQGGPAGFAIASENDVPMAAKAHIMGTAFLAVEMKCARCHDAPYHDVQQKDLFGLAAMLKGGPEKVPGTSSVPVDPEGRARMNVKVTLPAGSSVKPDWAFTEFVSTATEGTDSISPLPQELIRNPDDTREQLAAHLTSPHNTRFPRVIVNRVWQRFFGRGLIEPADDWENAECMHPELLDYLAQELVSHDYDLKYLSRVMLTSLTYQRATVPGLNRDNTEAAWFRGPVARKMTGEQVVDSLYRVGGKSLAAEELTIDADGRQDESRFGHLGIPHRAWQLVAVSNERDRPSMSLPVAQSINDLMAAYGWRQQRQEPLTVREDATTALQPLALAHGTAANRVIDYSDYSRLTAQALEAKTADEYVEWLFLTILTRNPTTEERELFADILRDGFDQRVIAGPEVVRPKKIFRTGITWATHFAPEADVEAVNRQREILEGDAPSQRLDADWRQRAEDITWVLLNSPEFVFVP
;
A
#
# COMPACT_ATOMS: atom_id res chain seq x y z
N GLY A 1 -2.00 -33.94 -20.19
CA GLY A 1 -1.13 -34.36 -21.31
C GLY A 1 -1.85 -34.01 -22.57
N GLU A 2 -2.89 -34.79 -22.89
CA GLU A 2 -3.86 -34.40 -23.92
C GLU A 2 -4.58 -33.11 -23.52
N VAL A 3 -4.61 -32.14 -24.43
CA VAL A 3 -5.33 -30.88 -24.32
C VAL A 3 -6.29 -30.78 -25.51
N ASP A 4 -7.41 -30.09 -25.34
CA ASP A 4 -8.26 -29.73 -26.47
C ASP A 4 -7.53 -28.70 -27.33
N GLU A 5 -6.97 -29.14 -28.46
CA GLU A 5 -6.21 -28.29 -29.38
C GLU A 5 -7.02 -27.11 -29.94
N THR A 6 -8.36 -27.18 -29.90
CA THR A 6 -9.21 -26.06 -30.34
C THR A 6 -9.15 -24.86 -29.38
N LEU A 7 -8.76 -25.10 -28.13
CA LEU A 7 -8.64 -24.08 -27.09
C LEU A 7 -7.22 -23.50 -26.97
N VAL A 8 -6.25 -24.05 -27.71
CA VAL A 8 -4.84 -23.68 -27.64
C VAL A 8 -4.57 -22.44 -28.52
N PRO A 9 -4.23 -21.28 -27.92
CA PRO A 9 -3.90 -20.07 -28.69
C PRO A 9 -2.60 -20.22 -29.48
N ASN A 10 -2.47 -19.51 -30.59
CA ASN A 10 -1.29 -19.55 -31.44
C ASN A 10 -0.23 -18.48 -31.11
N ASP A 11 -0.59 -17.49 -30.30
CA ASP A 11 0.21 -16.29 -30.13
C ASP A 11 0.25 -15.69 -28.73
N LYS A 12 -0.41 -16.36 -27.79
CA LYS A 12 -0.50 -16.02 -26.38
C LYS A 12 -0.39 -17.29 -25.58
N VAL A 13 0.02 -17.17 -24.34
CA VAL A 13 -0.07 -18.26 -23.38
C VAL A 13 -1.37 -18.10 -22.60
N ARG A 14 -2.31 -19.01 -22.85
CA ARG A 14 -3.55 -19.11 -22.09
C ARG A 14 -3.24 -19.73 -20.73
N VAL A 15 -3.70 -19.09 -19.66
CA VAL A 15 -3.56 -19.56 -18.29
C VAL A 15 -4.95 -19.83 -17.73
N GLU A 16 -5.12 -21.04 -17.22
CA GLU A 16 -6.34 -21.53 -16.59
C GLU A 16 -6.04 -21.87 -15.13
N ILE A 17 -6.95 -21.47 -14.23
CA ILE A 17 -6.93 -21.89 -12.84
C ILE A 17 -8.18 -22.73 -12.59
N ILE A 18 -7.95 -23.97 -12.17
CA ILE A 18 -8.99 -24.94 -11.83
C ILE A 18 -8.91 -25.21 -10.34
N GLU A 19 -10.00 -24.96 -9.63
CA GLU A 19 -10.08 -25.03 -8.17
C GLU A 19 -10.66 -26.36 -7.67
N ASN A 20 -10.55 -26.59 -6.36
CA ASN A 20 -11.12 -27.75 -5.67
C ASN A 20 -10.59 -29.09 -6.23
N ILE A 21 -9.30 -29.14 -6.59
CA ILE A 21 -8.64 -30.35 -7.09
C ILE A 21 -8.52 -31.37 -5.95
N PRO A 22 -8.68 -32.68 -6.21
CA PRO A 22 -8.56 -33.70 -5.17
C PRO A 22 -7.21 -33.61 -4.42
N VAL A 23 -7.27 -33.66 -3.08
CA VAL A 23 -6.15 -33.37 -2.15
C VAL A 23 -4.99 -34.37 -2.21
N ALA A 24 -5.11 -35.46 -2.96
CA ALA A 24 -4.05 -36.46 -3.05
C ALA A 24 -2.87 -35.86 -3.84
N ARG A 25 -1.69 -35.75 -3.19
CA ARG A 25 -0.41 -35.29 -3.78
C ARG A 25 0.08 -36.22 -4.90
N LYS A 26 -0.69 -36.31 -5.98
CA LYS A 26 -0.48 -37.17 -7.14
C LYS A 26 -1.20 -36.56 -8.33
N TRP A 27 -0.68 -36.81 -9.51
CA TRP A 27 -1.28 -36.35 -10.78
C TRP A 27 -2.48 -37.18 -11.26
N THR A 28 -3.00 -38.07 -10.41
CA THR A 28 -4.06 -39.02 -10.77
C THR A 28 -5.44 -38.46 -10.44
N PHE A 29 -5.90 -37.50 -11.24
CA PHE A 29 -7.24 -36.95 -11.20
C PHE A 29 -7.68 -36.57 -12.63
N ARG A 30 -8.99 -36.57 -12.88
CA ARG A 30 -9.57 -36.08 -14.15
C ARG A 30 -10.19 -34.71 -13.90
N THR A 31 -9.87 -33.73 -14.73
CA THR A 31 -10.53 -32.42 -14.71
C THR A 31 -11.44 -32.31 -15.93
N LEU A 32 -12.73 -32.60 -15.76
CA LEU A 32 -13.80 -32.20 -16.70
C LEU A 32 -14.44 -30.88 -16.24
N ARG A 33 -13.69 -30.06 -15.48
CA ARG A 33 -14.19 -28.83 -14.90
C ARG A 33 -13.74 -27.67 -15.76
N GLU A 34 -14.68 -26.78 -16.03
CA GLU A 34 -14.37 -25.46 -16.58
C GLU A 34 -13.46 -24.70 -15.59
N PRO A 35 -12.48 -23.93 -16.07
CA PRO A 35 -11.62 -23.14 -15.21
C PRO A 35 -12.41 -22.01 -14.53
N GLU A 36 -12.22 -21.83 -13.22
CA GLU A 36 -12.79 -20.73 -12.47
C GLU A 36 -12.15 -19.38 -12.83
N LEU A 37 -10.91 -19.39 -13.33
CA LEU A 37 -10.24 -18.21 -13.86
C LEU A 37 -9.48 -18.54 -15.15
N LEU A 38 -9.63 -17.67 -16.14
CA LEU A 38 -8.92 -17.75 -17.41
C LEU A 38 -8.39 -16.38 -17.78
N TYR A 39 -7.12 -16.31 -18.18
CA TYR A 39 -6.51 -15.10 -18.74
C TYR A 39 -5.35 -15.44 -19.67
N GLU A 40 -4.82 -14.45 -20.38
CA GLU A 40 -3.68 -14.61 -21.27
C GLU A 40 -2.45 -13.85 -20.77
N THR A 41 -1.28 -14.42 -21.02
CA THR A 41 0.03 -13.77 -20.92
C THR A 41 0.82 -14.03 -22.21
N ASP A 42 2.00 -13.45 -22.35
CA ASP A 42 2.85 -13.57 -23.54
C ASP A 42 3.98 -14.59 -23.39
N ARG A 43 4.08 -15.28 -22.25
CA ARG A 43 5.19 -16.19 -21.94
C ARG A 43 4.81 -17.28 -20.93
N PHE A 44 5.56 -18.38 -20.93
CA PHE A 44 5.44 -19.44 -19.92
C PHE A 44 6.19 -19.06 -18.64
N ALA A 45 5.78 -17.95 -18.02
CA ALA A 45 6.32 -17.50 -16.74
C ALA A 45 5.27 -16.83 -15.87
N LEU A 46 5.29 -17.08 -14.56
CA LEU A 46 4.42 -16.50 -13.54
C LEU A 46 5.18 -16.34 -12.20
N LYS A 47 4.99 -15.21 -11.50
CA LYS A 47 5.43 -15.00 -10.09
C LYS A 47 4.27 -15.14 -9.10
N ASN A 48 3.05 -14.96 -9.57
CA ASN A 48 1.82 -15.00 -8.80
C ASN A 48 0.62 -15.11 -9.76
N ILE A 49 -0.56 -15.28 -9.19
CA ILE A 49 -1.83 -15.37 -9.91
C ILE A 49 -2.76 -14.23 -9.49
N PRO A 50 -3.72 -13.83 -10.34
CA PRO A 50 -4.69 -12.79 -9.99
C PRO A 50 -5.49 -13.16 -8.73
N HIS A 51 -5.92 -12.13 -7.99
CA HIS A 51 -6.76 -12.30 -6.81
C HIS A 51 -8.11 -12.90 -7.19
N LYS A 52 -8.73 -13.59 -6.23
CA LYS A 52 -10.12 -14.05 -6.34
C LYS A 52 -11.02 -13.08 -5.59
N TYR A 53 -12.17 -12.74 -6.20
CA TYR A 53 -13.14 -11.82 -5.63
C TYR A 53 -14.50 -12.50 -5.43
N ASN A 54 -15.24 -12.12 -4.39
CA ASN A 54 -16.66 -12.47 -4.26
C ASN A 54 -17.56 -11.48 -5.03
N GLU A 55 -18.88 -11.68 -4.98
CA GLU A 55 -19.87 -10.78 -5.62
C GLU A 55 -19.89 -9.36 -5.05
N ALA A 56 -19.31 -9.13 -3.88
CA ALA A 56 -19.10 -7.79 -3.33
C ALA A 56 -17.79 -7.16 -3.84
N GLY A 57 -17.01 -7.83 -4.70
CA GLY A 57 -15.70 -7.35 -5.14
C GLY A 57 -14.64 -7.37 -4.03
N LEU A 58 -14.83 -8.16 -2.97
CA LEU A 58 -13.85 -8.29 -1.90
C LEU A 58 -12.94 -9.49 -2.17
N ILE A 59 -11.65 -9.33 -1.90
CA ILE A 59 -10.67 -10.41 -2.00
C ILE A 59 -11.14 -11.59 -1.12
N ILE A 60 -11.13 -12.80 -1.66
CA ILE A 60 -11.43 -14.04 -0.94
C ILE A 60 -10.33 -15.08 -1.16
N ASP A 61 -10.23 -16.02 -0.22
CA ASP A 61 -9.26 -17.10 -0.33
C ASP A 61 -9.61 -18.05 -1.47
N ARG A 62 -8.59 -18.48 -2.21
CA ARG A 62 -8.76 -19.51 -3.24
C ARG A 62 -8.74 -20.89 -2.58
N PRO A 63 -9.62 -21.83 -2.95
CA PRO A 63 -9.55 -23.20 -2.44
C PRO A 63 -8.21 -23.89 -2.77
N VAL A 64 -7.67 -24.66 -1.82
CA VAL A 64 -6.49 -25.52 -2.04
C VAL A 64 -6.86 -27.01 -1.99
N PRO A 65 -6.22 -27.86 -2.81
CA PRO A 65 -5.34 -27.52 -3.93
C PRO A 65 -6.07 -26.91 -5.13
N SER A 66 -5.36 -26.06 -5.86
CA SER A 66 -5.76 -25.55 -7.18
C SER A 66 -4.74 -26.00 -8.24
N LEU A 67 -5.17 -26.11 -9.50
CA LEU A 67 -4.32 -26.43 -10.65
C LEU A 67 -4.19 -25.19 -11.52
N VAL A 68 -2.95 -24.80 -11.81
CA VAL A 68 -2.63 -23.82 -12.85
C VAL A 68 -2.22 -24.56 -14.11
N HIS A 69 -2.89 -24.28 -15.22
CA HIS A 69 -2.61 -24.86 -16.52
C HIS A 69 -2.28 -23.76 -17.52
N MET A 70 -1.06 -23.76 -18.07
CA MET A 70 -0.62 -22.83 -19.08
C MET A 70 -0.49 -23.56 -20.41
N MET A 71 -1.01 -23.01 -21.51
CA MET A 71 -0.89 -23.62 -22.83
C MET A 71 -0.78 -22.60 -23.97
N SER A 72 -0.04 -22.98 -24.99
CA SER A 72 0.13 -22.21 -26.24
C SER A 72 0.65 -23.12 -27.33
N ARG A 73 0.37 -22.76 -28.57
CA ARG A 73 1.14 -23.24 -29.72
C ARG A 73 2.39 -22.39 -29.85
N VAL A 74 3.56 -23.03 -29.96
CA VAL A 74 4.85 -22.37 -30.15
C VAL A 74 5.50 -22.93 -31.41
N THR A 75 5.91 -22.04 -32.31
CA THR A 75 6.59 -22.46 -33.54
C THR A 75 8.08 -22.59 -33.27
N MET A 76 8.67 -23.72 -33.63
CA MET A 76 10.08 -24.02 -33.45
C MET A 76 10.67 -24.61 -34.73
N ASP A 77 11.96 -24.40 -34.93
CA ASP A 77 12.70 -25.02 -36.03
C ASP A 77 13.04 -26.47 -35.68
N ALA A 78 13.35 -27.27 -36.70
CA ALA A 78 13.81 -28.64 -36.46
C ALA A 78 15.20 -28.61 -35.80
N GLY A 79 15.37 -29.33 -34.69
CA GLY A 79 16.66 -29.39 -34.00
C GLY A 79 16.58 -30.01 -32.61
N GLU A 80 17.75 -30.11 -31.97
CA GLU A 80 17.85 -30.49 -30.56
C GLU A 80 17.63 -29.25 -29.69
N TYR A 81 16.69 -29.33 -28.77
CA TYR A 81 16.40 -28.26 -27.81
C TYR A 81 16.65 -28.74 -26.39
N GLU A 82 17.11 -27.84 -25.53
CA GLU A 82 17.14 -28.02 -24.10
C GLU A 82 16.05 -27.15 -23.45
N PHE A 83 15.24 -27.76 -22.59
CA PHE A 83 14.20 -27.10 -21.82
C PHE A 83 14.58 -27.08 -20.35
N ILE A 84 14.26 -25.97 -19.69
CA ILE A 84 14.36 -25.79 -18.24
C ILE A 84 12.95 -25.62 -17.70
N LEU A 85 12.51 -26.51 -16.81
CA LEU A 85 11.29 -26.33 -16.03
C LEU A 85 11.67 -25.95 -14.59
N ARG A 86 11.32 -24.74 -14.18
CA ARG A 86 11.54 -24.26 -12.81
C ARG A 86 10.20 -24.04 -12.10
N SER A 87 10.09 -24.57 -10.89
CA SER A 87 8.93 -24.37 -10.04
C SER A 87 9.24 -24.62 -8.58
N LEU A 88 8.49 -23.97 -7.69
CA LEU A 88 8.55 -24.23 -6.26
C LEU A 88 7.95 -25.60 -5.87
N ASP A 89 6.91 -26.06 -6.57
CA ASP A 89 6.18 -27.30 -6.25
C ASP A 89 5.93 -28.15 -7.52
N ALA A 90 5.20 -29.26 -7.38
CA ALA A 90 4.95 -30.22 -8.43
C ALA A 90 4.38 -29.57 -9.70
N THR A 91 5.16 -29.67 -10.78
CA THR A 91 4.86 -29.09 -12.08
C THR A 91 5.27 -30.03 -13.19
N ARG A 92 4.49 -30.10 -14.27
CA ARG A 92 4.76 -30.92 -15.45
C ARG A 92 4.74 -30.10 -16.72
N LEU A 93 5.76 -30.25 -17.54
CA LEU A 93 5.86 -29.70 -18.89
C LEU A 93 5.57 -30.80 -19.91
N TYR A 94 4.63 -30.54 -20.81
CA TYR A 94 4.29 -31.38 -21.94
C TYR A 94 4.55 -30.65 -23.27
N ILE A 95 5.04 -31.39 -24.26
CA ILE A 95 5.14 -30.94 -25.66
C ILE A 95 4.45 -32.00 -26.51
N ASP A 96 3.46 -31.58 -27.31
CA ASP A 96 2.62 -32.46 -28.15
C ASP A 96 2.02 -33.65 -27.39
N GLY A 97 1.66 -33.42 -26.12
CA GLY A 97 1.08 -34.42 -25.23
C GLY A 97 2.08 -35.36 -24.54
N GLU A 98 3.36 -35.33 -24.93
CA GLU A 98 4.43 -36.10 -24.30
C GLU A 98 5.02 -35.35 -23.09
N LEU A 99 5.25 -36.06 -21.98
CA LEU A 99 5.84 -35.48 -20.78
C LEU A 99 7.35 -35.25 -21.01
N VAL A 100 7.77 -33.98 -20.93
CA VAL A 100 9.16 -33.56 -21.19
C VAL A 100 9.94 -33.36 -19.89
N ALA A 101 9.35 -32.68 -18.90
CA ALA A 101 10.00 -32.43 -17.61
C ALA A 101 8.98 -32.42 -16.47
N GLU A 102 9.40 -32.81 -15.26
CA GLU A 102 8.54 -32.83 -14.06
C GLU A 102 9.32 -32.46 -12.80
N THR A 103 8.88 -31.41 -12.08
CA THR A 103 9.32 -31.14 -10.70
C THR A 103 8.45 -31.92 -9.71
N GLY A 104 9.03 -32.34 -8.58
CA GLY A 104 8.38 -33.23 -7.62
C GLY A 104 7.51 -32.51 -6.57
N PHE A 105 6.63 -33.28 -5.91
CA PHE A 105 5.90 -32.83 -4.72
C PHE A 105 6.85 -32.66 -3.54
N LYS A 106 6.93 -31.45 -2.98
CA LYS A 106 7.82 -31.18 -1.85
C LYS A 106 7.36 -31.84 -0.53
N ALA A 107 8.13 -32.76 0.03
CA ALA A 107 7.91 -33.19 1.42
C ALA A 107 8.45 -32.12 2.37
N LEU A 108 7.58 -31.25 2.91
CA LEU A 108 8.03 -30.15 3.77
C LEU A 108 7.71 -30.48 5.22
N SER A 109 8.78 -30.64 6.00
CA SER A 109 8.70 -30.44 7.44
C SER A 109 8.67 -28.94 7.69
N GLY A 110 7.86 -28.52 8.66
CA GLY A 110 7.84 -27.13 9.12
C GLY A 110 8.87 -26.82 10.20
N ASP A 111 9.84 -27.72 10.45
CA ASP A 111 10.87 -27.54 11.46
C ASP A 111 11.95 -26.52 11.03
N ALA A 112 12.67 -26.01 12.02
CA ALA A 112 13.62 -24.92 11.87
C ALA A 112 15.10 -25.37 11.81
N HIS A 113 15.38 -26.68 11.70
CA HIS A 113 16.72 -27.24 11.87
C HIS A 113 17.26 -27.91 10.61
N HIS A 114 16.78 -27.47 9.44
CA HIS A 114 17.28 -27.96 8.17
C HIS A 114 18.72 -27.43 7.93
N PRO A 115 19.58 -28.23 7.27
CA PRO A 115 20.90 -27.76 6.88
C PRO A 115 20.79 -26.59 5.90
N TYR A 116 21.73 -25.66 6.00
CA TYR A 116 21.83 -24.56 5.04
C TYR A 116 22.37 -25.07 3.70
N GLU A 117 21.74 -24.60 2.62
CA GLU A 117 22.18 -24.83 1.25
C GLU A 117 22.35 -23.47 0.57
N ALA A 118 23.58 -23.18 0.13
CA ALA A 118 23.83 -21.96 -0.62
C ALA A 118 23.06 -21.97 -1.94
N PRO A 119 22.47 -20.83 -2.38
CA PRO A 119 21.89 -20.73 -3.71
C PRO A 119 22.92 -21.12 -4.77
N PRO A 120 22.55 -21.92 -5.77
CA PRO A 120 23.50 -22.33 -6.79
C PRO A 120 23.92 -21.12 -7.62
N THR A 121 25.21 -21.03 -7.92
CA THR A 121 25.73 -20.03 -8.86
C THR A 121 25.13 -20.30 -10.24
N PRO A 122 24.46 -19.33 -10.88
CA PRO A 122 23.93 -19.52 -12.22
C PRO A 122 25.05 -19.76 -13.24
N GLU A 123 24.75 -20.53 -14.29
CA GLU A 123 25.63 -20.71 -15.43
C GLU A 123 25.69 -19.39 -16.23
N GLY A 124 26.85 -18.73 -16.26
CA GLY A 124 26.99 -17.44 -16.94
C GLY A 124 26.05 -16.36 -16.38
N ASN A 125 25.23 -15.76 -17.23
CA ASN A 125 24.25 -14.73 -16.86
C ASN A 125 22.81 -15.28 -16.75
N MET A 126 22.65 -16.59 -16.63
CA MET A 126 21.32 -17.20 -16.55
C MET A 126 20.55 -16.75 -15.30
N LEU A 127 19.22 -16.85 -15.38
CA LEU A 127 18.32 -16.56 -14.28
C LEU A 127 18.68 -17.39 -13.06
N SER A 128 19.02 -16.73 -11.96
CA SER A 128 19.42 -17.35 -10.70
C SER A 128 18.27 -18.13 -10.06
N LEU A 129 18.57 -19.27 -9.42
CA LEU A 129 17.55 -20.15 -8.81
C LEU A 129 17.22 -19.70 -7.37
N PRO A 130 15.94 -19.43 -7.04
CA PRO A 130 15.54 -19.13 -5.68
C PRO A 130 15.57 -20.36 -4.77
N VAL A 131 15.75 -20.13 -3.47
CA VAL A 131 15.75 -21.19 -2.46
C VAL A 131 14.48 -22.03 -2.51
N GLY A 132 14.66 -23.33 -2.30
CA GLY A 132 13.60 -24.31 -2.35
C GLY A 132 13.02 -24.56 -3.74
N HIS A 133 13.36 -23.81 -4.80
CA HIS A 133 12.84 -24.10 -6.14
C HIS A 133 13.55 -25.32 -6.72
N GLN A 134 12.81 -26.10 -7.50
CA GLN A 134 13.34 -27.23 -8.27
C GLN A 134 13.53 -26.79 -9.71
N GLU A 135 14.63 -27.23 -10.32
CA GLU A 135 14.90 -27.08 -11.74
C GLU A 135 15.08 -28.45 -12.39
N GLN A 136 14.40 -28.67 -13.50
CA GLN A 136 14.49 -29.90 -14.28
C GLN A 136 14.85 -29.58 -15.71
N ARG A 137 15.90 -30.23 -16.22
CA ARG A 137 16.40 -30.03 -17.57
C ARG A 137 16.07 -31.24 -18.43
N ALA A 138 15.61 -30.99 -19.66
CA ALA A 138 15.26 -32.05 -20.60
C ALA A 138 15.76 -31.69 -22.00
N LYS A 139 16.41 -32.64 -22.67
CA LYS A 139 16.78 -32.53 -24.08
C LYS A 139 15.75 -33.23 -24.94
N VAL A 140 15.25 -32.54 -25.95
CA VAL A 140 14.16 -33.00 -26.81
C VAL A 140 14.47 -32.66 -28.26
N SER A 141 14.33 -33.65 -29.15
CA SER A 141 14.36 -33.45 -30.59
C SER A 141 13.02 -32.85 -31.05
N ILE A 142 13.05 -31.62 -31.54
CA ILE A 142 11.87 -30.89 -32.02
C ILE A 142 11.81 -30.98 -33.55
N LYS A 143 10.61 -31.19 -34.08
CA LYS A 143 10.36 -31.13 -35.53
C LYS A 143 10.15 -29.67 -35.94
N SER A 144 10.35 -29.35 -37.21
CA SER A 144 9.99 -28.00 -37.66
C SER A 144 8.46 -27.88 -37.68
N GLY A 145 7.93 -26.81 -37.08
CA GLY A 145 6.51 -26.52 -37.10
C GLY A 145 5.98 -25.99 -35.77
N ALA A 146 4.66 -26.06 -35.62
CA ALA A 146 3.95 -25.50 -34.50
C ALA A 146 3.60 -26.60 -33.49
N HIS A 147 4.17 -26.50 -32.29
CA HIS A 147 4.06 -27.49 -31.22
C HIS A 147 3.10 -27.02 -30.13
N VAL A 148 2.32 -27.94 -29.59
CA VAL A 148 1.45 -27.65 -28.45
C VAL A 148 2.25 -27.81 -27.18
N VAL A 149 2.50 -26.70 -26.49
CA VAL A 149 3.15 -26.70 -25.18
C VAL A 149 2.10 -26.54 -24.09
N SER A 150 2.19 -27.38 -23.06
CA SER A 150 1.29 -27.36 -21.91
C SER A 150 2.06 -27.54 -20.60
N VAL A 151 1.82 -26.66 -19.63
CA VAL A 151 2.44 -26.68 -18.29
C VAL A 151 1.35 -26.79 -17.25
N TYR A 152 1.42 -27.82 -16.40
CA TYR A 152 0.51 -28.02 -15.28
C TYR A 152 1.25 -27.83 -13.97
N ARG A 153 0.70 -27.05 -13.05
CA ARG A 153 1.24 -26.85 -11.71
C ARG A 153 0.16 -27.01 -10.66
N LEU A 154 0.41 -27.82 -9.65
CA LEU A 154 -0.43 -27.88 -8.45
C LEU A 154 -0.01 -26.78 -7.46
N LEU A 155 -0.99 -26.09 -6.88
CA LEU A 155 -0.80 -24.99 -5.94
C LEU A 155 -1.43 -25.32 -4.58
N GLY A 156 -0.58 -25.34 -3.55
CA GLY A 156 -0.97 -25.51 -2.15
C GLY A 156 -1.60 -26.86 -1.82
N ASN A 157 -1.84 -27.08 -0.53
CA ASN A 157 -2.63 -28.21 -0.04
C ASN A 157 -3.16 -27.90 1.38
N LYS A 158 -3.77 -28.88 2.06
CA LYS A 158 -4.32 -28.68 3.41
C LYS A 158 -3.29 -28.30 4.48
N ASP A 159 -2.02 -28.64 4.27
CA ASP A 159 -0.93 -28.47 5.24
C ASP A 159 0.06 -27.36 4.82
N HIS A 160 -0.07 -26.81 3.60
CA HIS A 160 0.87 -25.83 3.01
C HIS A 160 0.10 -24.74 2.26
N GLY A 161 0.52 -23.48 2.44
CA GLY A 161 -0.15 -22.31 1.86
C GLY A 161 -0.09 -22.24 0.32
N GLN A 162 -0.61 -21.14 -0.23
CA GLN A 162 -0.61 -20.89 -1.68
C GLN A 162 0.65 -20.16 -2.17
N HIS A 163 1.78 -20.28 -1.45
CA HIS A 163 2.99 -19.57 -1.85
C HIS A 163 3.40 -19.97 -3.27
N PHE A 164 3.37 -18.97 -4.18
CA PHE A 164 3.52 -19.23 -5.60
C PHE A 164 4.99 -19.35 -6.01
N GLY A 165 5.94 -18.70 -5.35
CA GLY A 165 7.33 -18.68 -5.82
C GLY A 165 7.44 -18.27 -7.30
N GLU A 166 8.40 -18.80 -8.04
CA GLU A 166 8.59 -18.60 -9.47
C GLU A 166 8.19 -19.86 -10.24
N LEU A 167 7.39 -19.69 -11.29
CA LEU A 167 7.14 -20.70 -12.32
C LEU A 167 7.66 -20.15 -13.65
N VAL A 168 8.62 -20.82 -14.26
CA VAL A 168 9.17 -20.39 -15.55
C VAL A 168 9.65 -21.58 -16.38
N VAL A 169 9.40 -21.53 -17.69
CA VAL A 169 9.96 -22.46 -18.66
C VAL A 169 11.03 -21.73 -19.49
N GLY A 170 12.27 -22.21 -19.40
CA GLY A 170 13.36 -21.81 -20.29
C GLY A 170 13.46 -22.76 -21.49
N VAL A 171 13.91 -22.25 -22.63
CA VAL A 171 14.17 -23.02 -23.84
C VAL A 171 15.43 -22.49 -24.55
N ALA A 172 16.23 -23.39 -25.09
CA ALA A 172 17.36 -23.06 -25.96
C ALA A 172 17.53 -24.13 -27.04
N PRO A 173 17.77 -23.78 -28.31
CA PRO A 173 18.43 -24.70 -29.23
C PRO A 173 19.78 -25.13 -28.64
N SER A 174 20.17 -26.39 -28.83
CA SER A 174 21.38 -26.95 -28.22
C SER A 174 22.62 -26.11 -28.57
N GLY A 175 23.29 -25.58 -27.53
CA GLY A 175 24.48 -24.74 -27.66
C GLY A 175 24.21 -23.24 -27.84
N GLN A 176 22.96 -22.79 -27.73
CA GLN A 176 22.58 -21.37 -27.69
C GLN A 176 22.17 -20.94 -26.27
N ASP A 177 22.03 -19.62 -26.08
CA ASP A 177 21.58 -19.05 -24.82
C ASP A 177 20.10 -19.33 -24.55
N PHE A 178 19.76 -19.56 -23.28
CA PHE A 178 18.39 -19.77 -22.85
C PHE A 178 17.55 -18.50 -22.97
N GLN A 179 16.32 -18.71 -23.43
CA GLN A 179 15.25 -17.72 -23.43
C GLN A 179 14.07 -18.25 -22.60
N VAL A 180 13.26 -17.34 -22.06
CA VAL A 180 11.95 -17.71 -21.52
C VAL A 180 11.06 -18.13 -22.68
N LEU A 181 10.45 -19.31 -22.57
CA LEU A 181 9.57 -19.84 -23.60
C LEU A 181 8.36 -18.92 -23.82
N SER A 182 8.17 -18.51 -25.06
CA SER A 182 7.09 -17.64 -25.50
C SER A 182 6.69 -17.97 -26.93
N PRO A 183 5.40 -17.80 -27.32
CA PRO A 183 4.97 -17.96 -28.71
C PRO A 183 5.41 -16.84 -29.65
N LYS A 184 5.75 -15.64 -29.13
CA LYS A 184 5.98 -14.44 -29.96
C LYS A 184 7.13 -13.53 -29.54
N LYS A 185 7.69 -13.71 -28.34
CA LYS A 185 8.69 -12.79 -27.79
C LYS A 185 9.97 -13.52 -27.43
N GLU A 186 11.08 -13.04 -27.94
CA GLU A 186 12.39 -13.42 -27.40
C GLU A 186 12.62 -12.67 -26.10
N ILE A 187 12.77 -13.41 -25.01
CA ILE A 187 12.99 -12.86 -23.68
C ILE A 187 14.17 -13.63 -23.10
N ALA A 188 15.26 -12.94 -22.78
CA ALA A 188 16.44 -13.58 -22.24
C ALA A 188 16.11 -14.29 -20.90
N PHE A 189 16.67 -15.48 -20.66
CA PHE A 189 16.52 -16.19 -19.40
C PHE A 189 17.58 -15.70 -18.40
N THR A 190 17.48 -14.44 -17.97
CA THR A 190 18.48 -13.77 -17.11
C THR A 190 17.80 -13.02 -15.97
N ASP A 191 18.55 -12.73 -14.88
CA ASP A 191 18.03 -11.95 -13.75
C ASP A 191 17.53 -10.56 -14.17
N GLY A 192 18.24 -9.90 -15.10
CA GLY A 192 17.85 -8.59 -15.62
C GLY A 192 16.49 -8.61 -16.33
N ALA A 193 16.29 -9.57 -17.24
CA ALA A 193 15.03 -9.72 -17.96
C ALA A 193 13.87 -10.16 -17.04
N TRP A 194 14.18 -10.87 -15.95
CA TRP A 194 13.18 -11.24 -14.95
C TRP A 194 12.68 -10.04 -14.15
N LEU A 195 13.56 -9.12 -13.77
CA LEU A 195 13.15 -7.86 -13.11
C LEU A 195 12.22 -7.04 -14.01
N ASP A 196 12.55 -6.92 -15.29
CA ASP A 196 11.69 -6.23 -16.27
C ASP A 196 10.32 -6.93 -16.40
N PHE A 197 10.31 -8.26 -16.35
CA PHE A 197 9.07 -9.05 -16.32
C PHE A 197 8.22 -8.78 -15.07
N LEU A 198 8.82 -8.78 -13.88
CA LEU A 198 8.09 -8.53 -12.63
C LEU A 198 7.39 -7.17 -12.63
N GLU A 199 8.04 -6.14 -13.18
CA GLU A 199 7.47 -4.80 -13.28
C GLU A 199 6.28 -4.75 -14.26
N LEU A 200 6.39 -5.39 -15.42
CA LEU A 200 5.29 -5.49 -16.38
C LEU A 200 4.11 -6.29 -15.81
N GLU A 201 4.39 -7.39 -15.10
CA GLU A 201 3.37 -8.22 -14.48
C GLU A 201 2.62 -7.49 -13.38
N ARG A 202 3.30 -6.67 -12.59
CA ARG A 202 2.69 -5.84 -11.55
C ARG A 202 1.60 -4.93 -12.13
N VAL A 203 1.92 -4.21 -13.22
CA VAL A 203 0.99 -3.34 -13.94
C VAL A 203 -0.20 -4.15 -14.48
N ARG A 204 0.10 -5.25 -15.18
CA ARG A 204 -0.93 -6.14 -15.75
C ARG A 204 -1.88 -6.68 -14.69
N GLN A 205 -1.36 -7.10 -13.54
CA GLN A 205 -2.17 -7.66 -12.46
C GLN A 205 -3.01 -6.63 -11.76
N ARG A 206 -2.50 -5.42 -11.50
CA ARG A 206 -3.31 -4.33 -10.96
C ARG A 206 -4.52 -4.08 -11.85
N ASP A 207 -4.29 -3.91 -13.15
CA ASP A 207 -5.37 -3.62 -14.11
C ASP A 207 -6.35 -4.79 -14.21
N TRP A 208 -5.84 -6.02 -14.21
CA TRP A 208 -6.71 -7.19 -14.26
C TRP A 208 -7.54 -7.39 -12.99
N ASN A 209 -6.93 -7.23 -11.83
CA ASN A 209 -7.58 -7.29 -10.53
C ASN A 209 -8.70 -6.23 -10.44
N GLN A 210 -8.41 -5.00 -10.85
CA GLN A 210 -9.39 -3.92 -10.90
C GLN A 210 -10.57 -4.26 -11.83
N ASN A 211 -10.29 -4.65 -13.07
CA ASN A 211 -11.34 -5.00 -14.03
C ASN A 211 -12.19 -6.20 -13.56
N SER A 212 -11.56 -7.23 -12.99
CA SER A 212 -12.25 -8.40 -12.44
C SER A 212 -13.17 -8.02 -11.29
N ARG A 213 -12.66 -7.25 -10.34
CA ARG A 213 -13.40 -6.77 -9.18
C ARG A 213 -14.60 -5.91 -9.57
N LEU A 214 -14.41 -4.99 -10.51
CA LEU A 214 -15.50 -4.15 -11.03
C LEU A 214 -16.52 -4.98 -11.82
N ALA A 215 -16.09 -6.01 -12.56
CA ALA A 215 -17.02 -6.88 -13.28
C ALA A 215 -17.94 -7.68 -12.33
N VAL A 216 -17.38 -8.28 -11.28
CA VAL A 216 -18.15 -9.15 -10.36
C VAL A 216 -19.03 -8.37 -9.36
N SER A 217 -18.72 -7.11 -9.08
CA SER A 217 -19.41 -6.30 -8.05
C SER A 217 -20.63 -5.52 -8.55
N ALA A 218 -21.21 -5.90 -9.69
CA ALA A 218 -22.33 -5.17 -10.30
C ALA A 218 -23.58 -5.13 -9.42
N THR A 219 -23.97 -6.25 -8.81
CA THR A 219 -25.12 -6.33 -7.89
C THR A 219 -24.87 -5.54 -6.61
N GLU A 220 -23.65 -5.59 -6.09
CA GLU A 220 -23.26 -4.83 -4.92
C GLU A 220 -23.36 -3.32 -5.20
N ARG A 221 -22.92 -2.85 -6.38
CA ARG A 221 -23.10 -1.44 -6.79
C ARG A 221 -24.55 -1.00 -6.76
N SER A 222 -25.47 -1.79 -7.34
CA SER A 222 -26.89 -1.43 -7.37
C SER A 222 -27.51 -1.26 -5.97
N TYR A 223 -27.03 -2.02 -4.97
CA TYR A 223 -27.44 -1.82 -3.58
C TYR A 223 -26.90 -0.50 -3.00
N TRP A 224 -25.63 -0.18 -3.25
CA TRP A 224 -25.05 1.08 -2.80
C TRP A 224 -25.68 2.29 -3.50
N ASP A 225 -26.00 2.19 -4.80
CA ASP A 225 -26.71 3.23 -5.54
C ASP A 225 -28.09 3.54 -4.92
N GLN A 226 -28.80 2.50 -4.44
CA GLN A 226 -30.08 2.66 -3.73
C GLN A 226 -29.88 3.34 -2.37
N ARG A 227 -28.86 2.96 -1.60
CA ARG A 227 -28.50 3.63 -0.35
C ARG A 227 -28.15 5.10 -0.56
N HIS A 228 -27.38 5.41 -1.60
CA HIS A 228 -26.99 6.77 -1.94
C HIS A 228 -28.17 7.60 -2.41
N ALA A 229 -29.10 7.02 -3.18
CA ALA A 229 -30.36 7.68 -3.51
C ALA A 229 -31.16 8.05 -2.25
N TYR A 230 -31.32 7.11 -1.32
CA TYR A 230 -31.95 7.37 -0.02
C TYR A 230 -31.19 8.45 0.77
N ALA A 231 -29.85 8.40 0.80
CA ALA A 231 -29.03 9.39 1.49
C ALA A 231 -29.24 10.81 0.94
N ARG A 232 -29.28 10.97 -0.38
CA ARG A 232 -29.56 12.26 -1.04
C ARG A 232 -30.96 12.80 -0.76
N GLU A 233 -31.93 11.93 -0.54
CA GLU A 233 -33.29 12.32 -0.15
C GLU A 233 -33.39 12.65 1.34
N ALA A 234 -32.60 11.97 2.19
CA ALA A 234 -32.62 12.11 3.63
C ALA A 234 -31.83 13.31 4.15
N ILE A 235 -30.85 13.82 3.40
CA ILE A 235 -30.12 15.02 3.82
C ILE A 235 -31.05 16.24 3.93
N GLY A 236 -30.87 17.00 5.00
CA GLY A 236 -31.63 18.23 5.26
C GLY A 236 -31.36 19.35 4.25
N PRO A 237 -31.95 20.54 4.45
CA PRO A 237 -31.75 21.68 3.56
C PRO A 237 -30.25 22.03 3.42
N SER A 238 -29.86 22.41 2.20
CA SER A 238 -28.49 22.81 1.88
C SER A 238 -28.06 24.02 2.72
N VAL A 239 -26.84 23.97 3.27
CA VAL A 239 -26.24 25.11 3.97
C VAL A 239 -26.06 26.27 3.00
N ALA A 240 -26.58 27.44 3.36
CA ALA A 240 -26.48 28.64 2.55
C ALA A 240 -25.02 29.10 2.45
N VAL A 241 -24.47 29.13 1.23
CA VAL A 241 -23.10 29.61 1.00
C VAL A 241 -23.07 31.14 1.06
N PRO A 242 -22.13 31.76 1.80
CA PRO A 242 -21.98 33.21 1.87
C PRO A 242 -21.85 33.87 0.48
N PRO A 243 -22.33 35.12 0.33
CA PRO A 243 -22.13 35.88 -0.90
C PRO A 243 -20.65 36.26 -1.09
N GLY A 244 -20.21 36.38 -2.33
CA GLY A 244 -18.85 36.83 -2.67
C GLY A 244 -18.45 36.49 -4.11
N ASP A 245 -17.37 37.10 -4.59
CA ASP A 245 -16.90 36.97 -5.97
C ASP A 245 -16.05 35.70 -6.22
N ALA A 246 -15.72 34.95 -5.18
CA ALA A 246 -14.96 33.71 -5.31
C ALA A 246 -15.84 32.57 -5.85
N ASN A 247 -15.39 31.92 -6.93
CA ASN A 247 -16.13 30.84 -7.58
C ASN A 247 -16.25 29.58 -6.70
N ASN A 248 -15.25 29.29 -5.87
CA ASN A 248 -15.26 28.11 -5.00
C ASN A 248 -16.00 28.43 -3.68
N PRO A 249 -17.00 27.62 -3.27
CA PRO A 249 -17.72 27.78 -2.01
C PRO A 249 -16.82 27.82 -0.76
N VAL A 250 -15.75 27.02 -0.73
CA VAL A 250 -14.79 26.98 0.39
C VAL A 250 -14.20 28.37 0.63
N ASP A 251 -13.80 29.07 -0.44
CA ASP A 251 -13.22 30.40 -0.35
C ASP A 251 -14.23 31.41 0.21
N ARG A 252 -15.51 31.31 -0.16
CA ARG A 252 -16.56 32.22 0.33
C ARG A 252 -16.78 32.06 1.83
N PHE A 253 -16.80 30.83 2.35
CA PHE A 253 -16.87 30.57 3.79
C PHE A 253 -15.64 31.09 4.54
N ILE A 254 -14.44 30.79 4.06
CA ILE A 254 -13.19 31.21 4.71
C ILE A 254 -13.07 32.75 4.70
N LEU A 255 -13.29 33.39 3.56
CA LEU A 255 -13.18 34.84 3.43
C LEU A 255 -14.21 35.60 4.29
N SER A 256 -15.45 35.08 4.41
CA SER A 256 -16.46 35.65 5.31
C SER A 256 -15.95 35.68 6.76
N ARG A 257 -15.46 34.55 7.26
CA ARG A 257 -14.94 34.43 8.63
C ARG A 257 -13.67 35.25 8.85
N LEU A 258 -12.75 35.28 7.89
CA LEU A 258 -11.55 36.13 7.98
C LEU A 258 -11.92 37.61 8.06
N SER A 259 -12.92 38.06 7.29
CA SER A 259 -13.40 39.44 7.34
C SER A 259 -14.02 39.80 8.70
N GLU A 260 -14.78 38.89 9.32
CA GLU A 260 -15.36 39.08 10.66
C GLU A 260 -14.27 39.24 11.74
N GLN A 261 -13.13 38.57 11.57
CA GLN A 261 -11.99 38.62 12.50
C GLN A 261 -10.94 39.68 12.14
N GLU A 262 -11.21 40.53 11.13
CA GLU A 262 -10.26 41.53 10.61
C GLU A 262 -8.91 40.93 10.14
N LEU A 263 -8.92 39.66 9.76
CA LEU A 263 -7.76 38.94 9.25
C LEU A 263 -7.71 38.95 7.71
N LYS A 264 -6.51 38.76 7.16
CA LYS A 264 -6.30 38.67 5.70
C LYS A 264 -5.67 37.33 5.32
N PRO A 265 -6.08 36.74 4.18
CA PRO A 265 -5.42 35.56 3.65
C PRO A 265 -3.97 35.89 3.25
N THR A 266 -3.10 34.88 3.25
CA THR A 266 -1.72 35.01 2.75
C THR A 266 -1.70 35.15 1.21
N GLU A 267 -0.53 35.31 0.63
CA GLU A 267 -0.39 35.33 -0.83
C GLU A 267 -0.64 33.95 -1.46
N LEU A 268 -0.91 33.93 -2.76
CA LEU A 268 -1.01 32.67 -3.50
C LEU A 268 0.40 32.13 -3.76
N VAL A 269 0.56 30.81 -3.68
CA VAL A 269 1.81 30.17 -4.10
C VAL A 269 1.97 30.20 -5.62
N ASP A 270 3.22 30.16 -6.07
CA ASP A 270 3.52 30.02 -7.49
C ASP A 270 3.14 28.62 -8.03
N ASP A 271 3.31 28.44 -9.33
CA ASP A 271 2.91 27.23 -10.05
C ASP A 271 3.74 26.00 -9.71
N PHE A 272 5.01 26.18 -9.33
CA PHE A 272 5.91 25.10 -8.96
C PHE A 272 5.59 24.60 -7.55
N ALA A 273 5.43 25.52 -6.61
CA ALA A 273 4.98 25.23 -5.26
C ALA A 273 3.58 24.58 -5.25
N PHE A 274 2.64 25.09 -6.06
CA PHE A 274 1.33 24.45 -6.22
C PHE A 274 1.44 23.01 -6.72
N LEU A 275 2.21 22.77 -7.80
CA LEU A 275 2.35 21.43 -8.36
C LEU A 275 3.03 20.46 -7.38
N ARG A 276 4.07 20.92 -6.66
CA ARG A 276 4.74 20.12 -5.63
C ARG A 276 3.78 19.73 -4.51
N ARG A 277 3.05 20.71 -3.97
CA ARG A 277 2.03 20.49 -2.92
C ARG A 277 0.97 19.50 -3.39
N LEU A 278 0.40 19.74 -4.57
CA LEU A 278 -0.62 18.88 -5.16
C LEU A 278 -0.11 17.44 -5.34
N SER A 279 1.08 17.26 -5.91
CA SER A 279 1.68 15.95 -6.13
C SER A 279 1.91 15.19 -4.83
N LEU A 280 2.46 15.86 -3.81
CA LEU A 280 2.69 15.26 -2.50
C LEU A 280 1.38 14.89 -1.79
N ASP A 281 0.36 15.74 -1.87
CA ASP A 281 -0.94 15.56 -1.22
C ASP A 281 -1.86 14.53 -1.88
N THR A 282 -1.64 14.27 -3.17
CA THR A 282 -2.51 13.37 -3.95
C THR A 282 -1.82 12.06 -4.29
N THR A 283 -0.53 12.05 -4.60
CA THR A 283 0.20 10.86 -5.08
C THR A 283 1.33 10.42 -4.16
N GLY A 284 1.59 11.18 -3.09
CA GLY A 284 2.57 10.82 -2.07
C GLY A 284 4.02 10.89 -2.52
N ARG A 285 4.29 11.60 -3.62
CA ARG A 285 5.64 11.77 -4.17
C ARG A 285 5.78 13.13 -4.85
N ILE A 286 7.01 13.57 -5.03
CA ILE A 286 7.34 14.71 -5.90
C ILE A 286 6.94 14.42 -7.37
N PRO A 287 6.61 15.46 -8.17
CA PRO A 287 6.18 15.25 -9.54
C PRO A 287 7.33 14.79 -10.44
N THR A 288 6.99 14.08 -11.49
CA THR A 288 7.94 13.64 -12.52
C THR A 288 8.29 14.77 -13.48
N ALA A 289 9.44 14.68 -14.17
CA ALA A 289 9.79 15.64 -15.22
C ALA A 289 8.72 15.72 -16.33
N ALA A 290 8.09 14.60 -16.67
CA ALA A 290 6.97 14.55 -17.62
C ALA A 290 5.73 15.28 -17.07
N GLU A 291 5.38 15.07 -15.80
CA GLU A 291 4.25 15.75 -15.13
C GLU A 291 4.48 17.26 -15.02
N ILE A 292 5.71 17.71 -14.73
CA ILE A 292 6.08 19.13 -14.71
C ILE A 292 5.93 19.73 -16.11
N THR A 293 6.47 19.06 -17.13
CA THR A 293 6.38 19.52 -18.53
C THR A 293 4.93 19.64 -18.98
N GLU A 294 4.13 18.59 -18.74
CA GLU A 294 2.71 18.56 -19.07
C GLU A 294 1.93 19.66 -18.35
N TYR A 295 2.24 19.91 -17.07
CA TYR A 295 1.64 21.00 -16.30
C TYR A 295 1.93 22.37 -16.91
N LEU A 296 3.20 22.67 -17.24
CA LEU A 296 3.58 23.97 -17.78
C LEU A 296 3.06 24.21 -19.20
N GLN A 297 2.82 23.16 -19.97
CA GLN A 297 2.22 23.24 -21.32
C GLN A 297 0.72 23.54 -21.30
N ALA A 298 0.03 23.33 -20.18
CA ALA A 298 -1.40 23.64 -20.06
C ALA A 298 -1.66 25.16 -20.03
N PRO A 299 -2.81 25.64 -20.55
CA PRO A 299 -3.21 27.05 -20.51
C PRO A 299 -3.25 27.57 -19.07
N ALA A 300 -2.66 28.75 -18.80
CA ALA A 300 -2.44 29.25 -17.44
C ALA A 300 -3.74 29.35 -16.61
N GLU A 301 -4.85 29.73 -17.25
CA GLU A 301 -6.18 29.88 -16.64
C GLU A 301 -6.83 28.55 -16.21
N ALA A 302 -6.45 27.42 -16.83
CA ALA A 302 -7.02 26.09 -16.56
C ALA A 302 -6.01 25.11 -15.96
N ARG A 303 -4.72 25.46 -15.98
CA ARG A 303 -3.57 24.61 -15.65
C ARG A 303 -3.73 23.91 -14.29
N ARG A 304 -4.09 24.64 -13.24
CA ARG A 304 -4.26 24.09 -11.89
C ARG A 304 -5.42 23.10 -11.80
N ALA A 305 -6.58 23.45 -12.40
CA ALA A 305 -7.74 22.58 -12.40
C ALA A 305 -7.48 21.27 -13.18
N LEU A 306 -6.84 21.36 -14.35
CA LEU A 306 -6.45 20.19 -15.14
C LEU A 306 -5.45 19.30 -14.39
N ALA A 307 -4.52 19.90 -13.65
CA ALA A 307 -3.60 19.16 -12.80
C ALA A 307 -4.36 18.42 -11.68
N VAL A 308 -5.27 19.08 -10.97
CA VAL A 308 -6.09 18.44 -9.94
C VAL A 308 -6.82 17.21 -10.50
N GLU A 309 -7.46 17.32 -11.67
CA GLU A 309 -8.12 16.16 -12.29
C GLU A 309 -7.15 15.04 -12.62
N ARG A 310 -5.98 15.35 -13.19
CA ARG A 310 -4.99 14.33 -13.56
C ARG A 310 -4.48 13.59 -12.32
N PHE A 311 -4.11 14.32 -11.27
CA PHE A 311 -3.53 13.75 -10.06
C PHE A 311 -4.54 12.96 -9.24
N LEU A 312 -5.80 13.39 -9.15
CA LEU A 312 -6.88 12.61 -8.51
C LEU A 312 -7.20 11.31 -9.27
N ASN A 313 -7.02 11.28 -10.59
CA ASN A 313 -7.25 10.10 -11.42
C ASN A 313 -6.03 9.18 -11.56
N SER A 314 -4.88 9.55 -10.99
CA SER A 314 -3.69 8.70 -10.96
C SER A 314 -3.91 7.45 -10.10
N SER A 315 -3.34 6.31 -10.48
CA SER A 315 -3.30 5.12 -9.60
C SER A 315 -2.50 5.37 -8.32
N ASP A 316 -1.55 6.31 -8.36
CA ASP A 316 -0.74 6.68 -7.20
C ASP A 316 -1.57 7.37 -6.10
N TRP A 317 -2.80 7.81 -6.42
CA TRP A 317 -3.79 8.23 -5.42
C TRP A 317 -3.98 7.16 -4.36
N ALA A 318 -4.19 5.91 -4.80
CA ALA A 318 -4.42 4.80 -3.89
C ALA A 318 -3.20 4.59 -2.98
N ASP A 319 -2.00 4.57 -3.56
CA ASP A 319 -0.75 4.37 -2.83
C ASP A 319 -0.56 5.41 -1.70
N HIS A 320 -0.91 6.67 -1.96
CA HIS A 320 -0.75 7.73 -0.97
C HIS A 320 -1.71 7.60 0.23
N TRP A 321 -2.93 7.11 0.00
CA TRP A 321 -3.94 7.00 1.06
C TRP A 321 -3.76 5.79 1.97
N VAL A 322 -3.11 4.72 1.50
CA VAL A 322 -3.01 3.47 2.28
C VAL A 322 -2.27 3.69 3.60
N GLY A 323 -1.11 4.37 3.59
CA GLY A 323 -0.33 4.61 4.80
C GLY A 323 -1.11 5.35 5.89
N TYR A 324 -1.93 6.33 5.50
CA TYR A 324 -2.82 7.04 6.42
C TYR A 324 -3.87 6.11 7.04
N TRP A 325 -4.58 5.33 6.22
CA TRP A 325 -5.62 4.42 6.71
C TRP A 325 -5.05 3.23 7.49
N GLN A 326 -3.80 2.81 7.24
CA GLN A 326 -3.12 1.84 8.07
C GLN A 326 -2.93 2.35 9.51
N ASP A 327 -2.68 3.65 9.73
CA ASP A 327 -2.60 4.20 11.08
C ASP A 327 -3.98 4.42 11.71
N VAL A 328 -4.91 5.01 10.96
CA VAL A 328 -6.27 5.30 11.47
C VAL A 328 -7.01 4.01 11.85
N LEU A 329 -6.78 2.92 11.10
CA LEU A 329 -7.41 1.62 11.35
C LEU A 329 -6.50 0.61 12.05
N ALA A 330 -5.32 1.06 12.48
CA ALA A 330 -4.33 0.27 13.21
C ALA A 330 -3.99 -1.07 12.52
N GLU A 331 -3.62 -1.04 11.24
CA GLU A 331 -3.11 -2.20 10.49
C GLU A 331 -1.64 -2.47 10.85
N ASN A 332 -1.39 -3.61 11.48
CA ASN A 332 -0.08 -4.05 11.93
C ASN A 332 0.13 -5.55 11.62
N PRO A 333 0.41 -5.95 10.38
CA PRO A 333 0.70 -7.33 10.08
C PRO A 333 2.16 -7.64 10.37
N GLY A 334 2.36 -8.68 11.15
CA GLY A 334 3.66 -9.20 11.51
C GLY A 334 4.18 -10.09 10.39
N LEU A 335 5.41 -9.82 9.98
CA LEU A 335 6.10 -10.55 8.94
C LEU A 335 6.36 -12.01 9.32
N THR A 336 6.76 -12.29 10.56
CA THR A 336 7.08 -13.65 11.03
C THR A 336 5.83 -14.46 11.23
N LYS A 337 4.95 -14.03 12.14
CA LYS A 337 3.85 -14.85 12.59
C LYS A 337 2.58 -14.02 12.68
N PRO A 338 1.58 -14.27 11.82
CA PRO A 338 0.27 -13.61 11.86
C PRO A 338 -0.43 -13.67 13.23
N SER A 339 0.01 -14.56 14.13
CA SER A 339 -0.53 -14.70 15.49
C SER A 339 0.24 -13.96 16.61
N LEU A 340 1.30 -13.20 16.33
CA LEU A 340 2.06 -12.49 17.37
C LEU A 340 1.85 -10.99 17.24
N ASN A 341 1.14 -10.40 18.21
CA ASN A 341 0.87 -8.96 18.32
C ASN A 341 0.40 -8.22 17.04
N ASN A 342 -0.43 -8.88 16.21
CA ASN A 342 -0.86 -8.38 14.91
C ASN A 342 -2.31 -7.93 14.84
N SER A 343 -2.54 -6.98 13.93
CA SER A 343 -3.84 -6.56 13.43
C SER A 343 -3.81 -6.48 11.90
N GLY A 344 -4.75 -7.12 11.20
CA GLY A 344 -4.66 -7.29 9.74
C GLY A 344 -4.04 -8.63 9.30
N PRO A 345 -3.70 -8.81 8.01
CA PRO A 345 -3.60 -7.78 6.96
C PRO A 345 -4.94 -7.49 6.26
N PHE A 346 -5.21 -6.21 6.00
CA PHE A 346 -6.32 -5.73 5.14
C PHE A 346 -5.90 -4.59 4.20
N ARG A 347 -4.59 -4.36 4.04
CA ARG A 347 -4.02 -3.29 3.22
C ARG A 347 -4.41 -3.32 1.75
N TRP A 348 -4.64 -4.51 1.18
CA TRP A 348 -5.01 -4.62 -0.23
C TRP A 348 -6.45 -4.17 -0.45
N PHE A 349 -7.34 -4.40 0.52
CA PHE A 349 -8.64 -3.74 0.53
C PHE A 349 -8.51 -2.22 0.61
N LEU A 350 -7.64 -1.67 1.48
CA LEU A 350 -7.40 -0.21 1.52
C LEU A 350 -6.96 0.33 0.15
N TYR A 351 -5.99 -0.33 -0.47
CA TYR A 351 -5.46 0.04 -1.78
C TYR A 351 -6.56 -0.02 -2.86
N GLU A 352 -7.26 -1.15 -2.96
CA GLU A 352 -8.29 -1.36 -3.98
C GLU A 352 -9.50 -0.43 -3.79
N ALA A 353 -9.89 -0.14 -2.55
CA ALA A 353 -10.95 0.81 -2.25
C ALA A 353 -10.60 2.22 -2.73
N MET A 354 -9.36 2.68 -2.51
CA MET A 354 -8.93 4.00 -2.98
C MET A 354 -8.72 4.03 -4.50
N LEU A 355 -8.22 2.94 -5.09
CA LEU A 355 -8.01 2.82 -6.53
C LEU A 355 -9.33 2.92 -7.30
N ASP A 356 -10.38 2.27 -6.80
CA ASP A 356 -11.71 2.25 -7.42
C ASP A 356 -12.60 3.44 -7.05
N ASN A 357 -12.09 4.37 -6.23
CA ASN A 357 -12.88 5.45 -5.64
C ASN A 357 -14.13 4.92 -4.91
N MET A 358 -13.95 3.89 -4.07
CA MET A 358 -15.03 3.31 -3.27
C MET A 358 -15.64 4.39 -2.37
N PRO A 359 -16.98 4.57 -2.39
CA PRO A 359 -17.71 5.44 -1.48
C PRO A 359 -17.32 5.20 -0.02
N LEU A 360 -17.07 6.28 0.74
CA LEU A 360 -16.53 6.14 2.09
C LEU A 360 -17.50 5.51 3.10
N ASP A 361 -18.80 5.63 2.88
CA ASP A 361 -19.81 4.89 3.65
C ASP A 361 -19.68 3.38 3.45
N ARG A 362 -19.47 2.94 2.21
CA ARG A 362 -19.15 1.54 1.91
C ARG A 362 -17.83 1.12 2.53
N PHE A 363 -16.77 1.91 2.35
CA PHE A 363 -15.45 1.65 2.92
C PHE A 363 -15.52 1.39 4.43
N ALA A 364 -16.20 2.25 5.19
CA ALA A 364 -16.39 2.09 6.63
C ALA A 364 -17.25 0.86 6.97
N SER A 365 -18.30 0.60 6.18
CA SER A 365 -19.19 -0.54 6.37
C SER A 365 -18.48 -1.88 6.24
N GLU A 366 -17.55 -2.04 5.29
CA GLU A 366 -16.84 -3.32 5.12
C GLU A 366 -15.97 -3.70 6.33
N PHE A 367 -15.50 -2.72 7.11
CA PHE A 367 -14.80 -2.98 8.38
C PHE A 367 -15.74 -3.47 9.48
N ALA A 368 -16.99 -3.02 9.51
CA ALA A 368 -18.00 -3.56 10.43
C ALA A 368 -18.40 -4.98 10.03
N LEU A 369 -18.60 -5.21 8.72
CA LEU A 369 -19.04 -6.50 8.18
C LEU A 369 -17.94 -7.57 8.26
N MET A 370 -16.67 -7.19 8.13
CA MET A 370 -15.50 -8.07 8.18
C MET A 370 -15.61 -9.24 7.18
N ARG A 371 -16.03 -8.95 5.94
CA ARG A 371 -16.17 -9.93 4.85
C ARG A 371 -14.85 -10.12 4.10
N GLY A 372 -14.74 -11.18 3.31
CA GLY A 372 -13.57 -11.45 2.46
C GLY A 372 -12.48 -12.28 3.14
N SER A 373 -11.28 -12.21 2.60
CA SER A 373 -10.10 -12.94 3.07
C SER A 373 -9.56 -12.38 4.39
N ARG A 374 -9.15 -13.29 5.27
CA ARG A 374 -8.51 -12.97 6.54
C ARG A 374 -7.00 -12.74 6.43
N TYR A 375 -6.33 -13.34 5.45
CA TYR A 375 -4.87 -13.37 5.35
C TYR A 375 -4.32 -12.77 4.05
N GLN A 376 -5.13 -12.70 3.00
CA GLN A 376 -4.71 -12.24 1.67
C GLN A 376 -5.05 -10.76 1.42
N GLY A 377 -5.49 -10.03 2.46
CA GLY A 377 -5.69 -8.58 2.40
C GLY A 377 -7.13 -8.09 2.23
N GLY A 378 -8.14 -8.93 2.48
CA GLY A 378 -9.55 -8.53 2.53
C GLY A 378 -9.96 -7.87 3.87
N PRO A 379 -11.16 -7.27 3.96
CA PRO A 379 -11.65 -6.62 5.18
C PRO A 379 -11.72 -7.53 6.41
N ALA A 380 -11.95 -8.84 6.23
CA ALA A 380 -11.95 -9.80 7.33
C ALA A 380 -10.62 -9.86 8.10
N GLY A 381 -9.51 -9.45 7.49
CA GLY A 381 -8.24 -9.25 8.19
C GLY A 381 -8.33 -8.24 9.34
N PHE A 382 -9.26 -7.28 9.29
CA PHE A 382 -9.51 -6.33 10.38
C PHE A 382 -9.90 -7.03 11.68
N ALA A 383 -10.56 -8.20 11.62
CA ALA A 383 -10.93 -8.98 12.80
C ALA A 383 -9.73 -9.54 13.59
N ILE A 384 -8.54 -9.59 12.98
CA ILE A 384 -7.33 -10.07 13.64
C ILE A 384 -6.87 -9.03 14.66
N ALA A 385 -6.70 -9.47 15.90
CA ALA A 385 -5.98 -8.79 16.98
C ALA A 385 -5.35 -9.88 17.86
N SER A 386 -4.22 -10.44 17.43
CA SER A 386 -3.61 -11.55 18.17
C SER A 386 -3.05 -11.07 19.52
N GLU A 387 -2.99 -11.95 20.51
CA GLU A 387 -2.61 -11.61 21.89
C GLU A 387 -3.54 -10.58 22.56
N ASN A 388 -4.76 -10.42 22.04
CA ASN A 388 -5.83 -9.64 22.63
C ASN A 388 -6.93 -10.57 23.15
N ASP A 389 -7.37 -10.33 24.38
CA ASP A 389 -8.38 -11.11 25.10
C ASP A 389 -9.82 -10.74 24.73
N VAL A 390 -10.04 -9.55 24.16
CA VAL A 390 -11.33 -9.09 23.61
C VAL A 390 -11.12 -8.33 22.30
N PRO A 391 -10.77 -9.04 21.20
CA PRO A 391 -10.43 -8.42 19.91
C PRO A 391 -11.49 -7.41 19.43
N MET A 392 -12.77 -7.73 19.56
CA MET A 392 -13.86 -6.89 19.06
C MET A 392 -14.01 -5.57 19.83
N ALA A 393 -13.61 -5.51 21.11
CA ALA A 393 -13.55 -4.25 21.84
C ALA A 393 -12.46 -3.34 21.30
N ALA A 394 -11.29 -3.90 20.93
CA ALA A 394 -10.26 -3.11 20.27
C ALA A 394 -10.74 -2.58 18.89
N LYS A 395 -11.49 -3.38 18.14
CA LYS A 395 -12.05 -2.96 16.84
C LYS A 395 -13.17 -1.92 16.98
N ALA A 396 -14.03 -2.05 17.99
CA ALA A 396 -15.04 -1.06 18.31
C ALA A 396 -14.40 0.29 18.65
N HIS A 397 -13.34 0.30 19.47
CA HIS A 397 -12.55 1.51 19.74
C HIS A 397 -12.00 2.11 18.43
N ILE A 398 -11.29 1.33 17.62
CA ILE A 398 -10.73 1.80 16.34
C ILE A 398 -11.82 2.44 15.45
N MET A 399 -12.97 1.78 15.30
CA MET A 399 -14.05 2.29 14.45
C MET A 399 -14.67 3.59 14.99
N GLY A 400 -14.87 3.70 16.31
CA GLY A 400 -15.37 4.92 16.93
C GLY A 400 -14.43 6.10 16.75
N THR A 401 -13.14 5.88 17.01
CA THR A 401 -12.09 6.89 16.81
C THR A 401 -12.00 7.30 15.34
N ALA A 402 -11.94 6.32 14.42
CA ALA A 402 -11.77 6.55 12.99
C ALA A 402 -12.96 7.29 12.35
N PHE A 403 -14.19 6.88 12.67
CA PHE A 403 -15.37 7.29 11.91
C PHE A 403 -16.34 8.19 12.67
N LEU A 404 -16.21 8.29 14.00
CA LEU A 404 -17.05 9.16 14.85
C LEU A 404 -16.25 10.18 15.67
N ALA A 405 -14.91 10.09 15.65
CA ALA A 405 -14.04 10.89 16.52
C ALA A 405 -14.45 10.78 18.00
N VAL A 406 -14.69 9.53 18.43
CA VAL A 406 -15.04 9.18 19.81
C VAL A 406 -13.94 8.31 20.39
N GLU A 407 -13.25 8.80 21.40
CA GLU A 407 -12.20 8.10 22.11
C GLU A 407 -12.81 7.14 23.15
N MET A 408 -12.46 5.85 23.06
CA MET A 408 -13.03 4.77 23.89
C MET A 408 -11.97 3.89 24.55
N LYS A 409 -10.69 4.22 24.44
CA LYS A 409 -9.58 3.45 25.01
C LYS A 409 -9.74 3.23 26.51
N CYS A 410 -10.11 4.26 27.27
CA CYS A 410 -10.37 4.14 28.71
C CYS A 410 -11.56 3.21 29.00
N ALA A 411 -12.58 3.23 28.15
CA ALA A 411 -13.76 2.37 28.21
C ALA A 411 -13.44 0.87 28.09
N ARG A 412 -12.19 0.49 27.78
CA ARG A 412 -11.73 -0.90 27.82
C ARG A 412 -11.82 -1.51 29.21
N CYS A 413 -11.51 -0.75 30.27
CA CYS A 413 -11.34 -1.27 31.63
C CYS A 413 -12.27 -0.65 32.69
N HIS A 414 -12.77 0.56 32.44
CA HIS A 414 -13.65 1.32 33.33
C HIS A 414 -14.42 2.36 32.50
N ASP A 415 -15.45 3.00 33.03
CA ASP A 415 -16.11 4.11 32.33
C ASP A 415 -15.12 5.25 32.10
N ALA A 416 -15.16 5.88 30.93
CA ALA A 416 -14.21 6.93 30.58
C ALA A 416 -14.37 8.12 31.54
N PRO A 417 -13.29 8.57 32.20
CA PRO A 417 -13.37 9.64 33.19
C PRO A 417 -13.51 11.04 32.57
N TYR A 418 -13.12 11.19 31.30
CA TYR A 418 -13.05 12.47 30.59
C TYR A 418 -13.88 12.51 29.31
N HIS A 419 -14.59 11.41 28.99
CA HIS A 419 -15.43 11.27 27.80
C HIS A 419 -16.80 10.76 28.23
N ASP A 420 -17.86 11.15 27.54
CA ASP A 420 -19.21 10.63 27.81
C ASP A 420 -19.41 9.23 27.19
N VAL A 421 -18.55 8.28 27.60
CA VAL A 421 -18.56 6.89 27.15
C VAL A 421 -18.37 5.96 28.34
N GLN A 422 -19.30 5.04 28.53
CA GLN A 422 -19.22 3.99 29.54
C GLN A 422 -18.56 2.72 28.98
N GLN A 423 -18.02 1.89 29.87
CA GLN A 423 -17.45 0.60 29.48
C GLN A 423 -18.49 -0.29 28.76
N LYS A 424 -19.76 -0.21 29.16
CA LYS A 424 -20.86 -0.95 28.52
C LYS A 424 -21.02 -0.57 27.03
N ASP A 425 -20.74 0.67 26.66
CA ASP A 425 -20.97 1.19 25.31
C ASP A 425 -19.96 0.58 24.34
N LEU A 426 -18.68 0.57 24.74
CA LEU A 426 -17.62 -0.13 24.01
C LEU A 426 -17.93 -1.62 23.83
N PHE A 427 -18.36 -2.29 24.91
CA PHE A 427 -18.68 -3.72 24.87
C PHE A 427 -19.98 -4.02 24.11
N GLY A 428 -20.91 -3.07 24.01
CA GLY A 428 -22.12 -3.16 23.18
C GLY A 428 -21.75 -3.21 21.69
N LEU A 429 -20.88 -2.29 21.26
CA LEU A 429 -20.34 -2.28 19.90
C LEU A 429 -19.47 -3.53 19.63
N ALA A 430 -18.67 -3.97 20.61
CA ALA A 430 -17.89 -5.20 20.50
C ALA A 430 -18.81 -6.42 20.28
N ALA A 431 -19.93 -6.48 20.99
CA ALA A 431 -20.93 -7.53 20.81
C ALA A 431 -21.61 -7.45 19.42
N MET A 432 -21.84 -6.25 18.88
CA MET A 432 -22.31 -6.10 17.50
C MET A 432 -21.31 -6.66 16.48
N LEU A 433 -20.03 -6.31 16.60
CA LEU A 433 -18.95 -6.82 15.75
C LEU A 433 -18.73 -8.32 15.89
N LYS A 434 -18.95 -8.87 17.08
CA LYS A 434 -18.89 -10.32 17.33
C LYS A 434 -20.04 -11.10 16.68
N GLY A 435 -21.19 -10.46 16.45
CA GLY A 435 -22.41 -11.15 16.02
C GLY A 435 -23.24 -11.72 17.19
N GLY A 436 -23.03 -11.23 18.41
CA GLY A 436 -23.68 -11.78 19.61
C GLY A 436 -23.02 -11.33 20.92
N PRO A 437 -23.50 -11.80 22.08
CA PRO A 437 -23.03 -11.29 23.37
C PRO A 437 -21.50 -11.37 23.57
N GLU A 438 -20.92 -10.29 24.09
CA GLU A 438 -19.50 -10.20 24.44
C GLU A 438 -19.28 -10.33 25.95
N LYS A 439 -18.28 -11.11 26.35
CA LYS A 439 -17.94 -11.28 27.77
C LYS A 439 -16.85 -10.28 28.16
N VAL A 440 -16.98 -9.71 29.34
CA VAL A 440 -15.96 -8.85 29.95
C VAL A 440 -14.96 -9.73 30.69
N PRO A 441 -13.70 -9.88 30.24
CA PRO A 441 -12.73 -10.69 30.97
C PRO A 441 -12.17 -9.93 32.18
N GLY A 442 -11.54 -10.66 33.11
CA GLY A 442 -10.98 -10.08 34.34
C GLY A 442 -9.91 -9.02 34.10
N THR A 443 -9.16 -9.17 33.01
CA THR A 443 -8.17 -8.21 32.47
C THR A 443 -8.77 -6.89 32.00
N SER A 444 -10.10 -6.83 31.84
CA SER A 444 -10.87 -5.62 31.47
C SER A 444 -11.52 -4.95 32.67
N SER A 445 -10.92 -5.10 33.84
CA SER A 445 -11.34 -4.41 35.05
C SER A 445 -10.09 -3.95 35.77
N VAL A 446 -10.17 -2.84 36.49
CA VAL A 446 -9.06 -2.38 37.32
C VAL A 446 -8.86 -3.34 38.50
N PRO A 447 -7.68 -3.96 38.66
CA PRO A 447 -7.39 -4.84 39.78
C PRO A 447 -7.08 -4.00 41.02
N VAL A 448 -8.07 -3.79 41.88
CA VAL A 448 -7.91 -3.06 43.15
C VAL A 448 -8.62 -3.78 44.28
N ASP A 449 -8.05 -3.68 45.48
CA ASP A 449 -8.70 -4.08 46.71
C ASP A 449 -9.89 -3.13 47.04
N PRO A 450 -10.81 -3.53 47.94
CA PRO A 450 -12.00 -2.74 48.25
C PRO A 450 -11.70 -1.31 48.76
N GLU A 451 -10.58 -1.12 49.47
CA GLU A 451 -10.16 0.19 50.00
C GLU A 451 -9.53 1.08 48.92
N GLY A 452 -8.82 0.50 47.96
CA GLY A 452 -8.30 1.14 46.76
C GLY A 452 -9.41 1.57 45.80
N ARG A 453 -10.48 0.77 45.68
CA ARG A 453 -11.62 1.07 44.80
C ARG A 453 -12.39 2.34 45.21
N ALA A 454 -12.48 2.62 46.50
CA ALA A 454 -13.11 3.84 47.02
C ALA A 454 -12.28 5.13 46.78
N ARG A 455 -10.99 4.99 46.44
CA ARG A 455 -10.07 6.12 46.17
C ARG A 455 -9.84 6.37 44.67
N MET A 456 -10.49 5.61 43.78
CA MET A 456 -10.32 5.76 42.35
C MET A 456 -11.14 6.93 41.79
N ASN A 457 -10.53 7.69 40.89
CA ASN A 457 -11.21 8.74 40.10
C ASN A 457 -11.99 8.17 38.91
N VAL A 458 -12.06 6.83 38.78
CA VAL A 458 -12.73 6.13 37.68
C VAL A 458 -13.83 5.23 38.23
N LYS A 459 -14.94 5.13 37.49
CA LYS A 459 -16.06 4.25 37.84
C LYS A 459 -15.99 2.99 37.00
N VAL A 460 -16.20 1.83 37.62
CA VAL A 460 -16.33 0.55 36.90
C VAL A 460 -17.77 0.08 37.12
N THR A 461 -18.65 0.43 36.19
CA THR A 461 -20.09 0.07 36.26
C THR A 461 -20.38 -1.32 35.70
N LEU A 462 -19.46 -1.89 34.93
CA LEU A 462 -19.59 -3.22 34.33
C LEU A 462 -18.65 -4.24 35.00
N PRO A 463 -19.17 -5.17 35.82
CA PRO A 463 -18.33 -6.17 36.50
C PRO A 463 -17.65 -7.13 35.52
N ALA A 464 -16.44 -7.60 35.86
CA ALA A 464 -15.81 -8.71 35.16
C ALA A 464 -16.71 -9.97 35.18
N GLY A 465 -16.74 -10.69 34.07
CA GLY A 465 -17.63 -11.83 33.84
C GLY A 465 -19.01 -11.46 33.30
N SER A 466 -19.37 -10.18 33.26
CA SER A 466 -20.62 -9.72 32.65
C SER A 466 -20.69 -10.08 31.17
N SER A 467 -21.91 -10.35 30.70
CA SER A 467 -22.21 -10.59 29.29
C SER A 467 -23.00 -9.40 28.75
N VAL A 468 -22.39 -8.62 27.86
CA VAL A 468 -23.02 -7.46 27.22
C VAL A 468 -23.66 -7.90 25.91
N LYS A 469 -24.87 -7.43 25.65
CA LYS A 469 -25.58 -7.72 24.40
C LYS A 469 -25.18 -6.72 23.31
N PRO A 470 -25.33 -7.07 22.02
CA PRO A 470 -25.18 -6.12 20.93
C PRO A 470 -26.05 -4.88 21.16
N ASP A 471 -25.46 -3.69 21.10
CA ASP A 471 -26.14 -2.42 21.34
C ASP A 471 -25.41 -1.25 20.66
N TRP A 472 -26.17 -0.34 20.06
CA TRP A 472 -25.66 0.92 19.51
C TRP A 472 -25.84 2.03 20.54
N ALA A 473 -24.74 2.43 21.18
CA ALA A 473 -24.79 3.38 22.28
C ALA A 473 -24.98 4.84 21.86
N PHE A 474 -24.60 5.22 20.64
CA PHE A 474 -24.54 6.62 20.19
C PHE A 474 -25.83 7.10 19.53
N THR A 475 -26.94 6.99 20.25
CA THR A 475 -28.28 7.32 19.73
C THR A 475 -28.43 8.80 19.33
N GLU A 476 -27.69 9.68 20.01
CA GLU A 476 -27.60 11.11 19.76
C GLU A 476 -27.10 11.45 18.34
N PHE A 477 -26.32 10.56 17.72
CA PHE A 477 -25.86 10.78 16.35
C PHE A 477 -26.92 10.45 15.31
N VAL A 478 -27.87 9.56 15.62
CA VAL A 478 -28.87 9.06 14.66
C VAL A 478 -30.30 9.52 14.97
N SER A 479 -30.49 10.28 16.04
CA SER A 479 -31.80 10.73 16.48
C SER A 479 -32.36 11.80 15.56
N THR A 480 -33.57 11.56 15.04
CA THR A 480 -34.38 12.55 14.30
C THR A 480 -35.29 13.35 15.24
N ALA A 481 -35.14 13.22 16.56
CA ALA A 481 -36.07 13.79 17.52
C ALA A 481 -35.94 15.32 17.60
N THR A 482 -37.01 16.02 17.21
CA THR A 482 -37.39 17.26 17.89
C THR A 482 -37.63 16.94 19.36
N GLU A 483 -37.01 17.70 20.26
CA GLU A 483 -37.08 17.61 21.73
C GLU A 483 -38.16 16.66 22.29
N GLY A 484 -37.72 15.53 22.90
CA GLY A 484 -38.55 14.79 23.86
C GLY A 484 -38.95 13.34 23.56
N THR A 485 -38.41 12.67 22.54
CA THR A 485 -38.56 11.22 22.37
C THR A 485 -37.23 10.53 22.06
N ASP A 486 -36.66 9.85 23.06
CA ASP A 486 -35.43 9.04 22.97
C ASP A 486 -35.67 7.71 22.21
N SER A 487 -36.25 7.76 21.01
CA SER A 487 -36.40 6.55 20.17
C SER A 487 -35.48 6.63 18.96
N ILE A 488 -34.55 5.67 18.87
CA ILE A 488 -33.82 5.38 17.63
C ILE A 488 -34.87 5.07 16.54
N SER A 489 -34.89 5.85 15.46
CA SER A 489 -35.71 5.53 14.30
C SER A 489 -35.30 4.14 13.79
N PRO A 490 -36.25 3.22 13.55
CA PRO A 490 -35.91 1.89 13.03
C PRO A 490 -35.11 2.05 11.73
N LEU A 491 -34.04 1.26 11.59
CA LEU A 491 -33.20 1.29 10.40
C LEU A 491 -34.06 1.05 9.15
N PRO A 492 -34.04 1.96 8.16
CA PRO A 492 -34.74 1.76 6.89
C PRO A 492 -34.26 0.48 6.20
N GLN A 493 -35.15 -0.20 5.47
CA GLN A 493 -34.82 -1.43 4.75
C GLN A 493 -33.77 -1.18 3.65
N GLU A 494 -33.70 0.05 3.14
CA GLU A 494 -32.69 0.51 2.20
C GLU A 494 -31.28 0.45 2.80
N LEU A 495 -31.17 0.56 4.13
CA LEU A 495 -29.89 0.58 4.83
C LEU A 495 -29.46 -0.79 5.38
N ILE A 496 -30.27 -1.84 5.27
CA ILE A 496 -29.94 -3.13 5.88
C ILE A 496 -30.54 -4.29 5.09
N ARG A 497 -29.73 -5.31 4.75
CA ARG A 497 -30.19 -6.48 4.00
C ARG A 497 -30.67 -7.58 4.94
N ASN A 498 -29.95 -7.80 6.02
CA ASN A 498 -30.28 -8.74 7.08
C ASN A 498 -30.47 -7.99 8.40
N PRO A 499 -31.72 -7.69 8.80
CA PRO A 499 -31.98 -6.97 10.04
C PRO A 499 -31.58 -7.74 11.30
N ASP A 500 -31.35 -9.05 11.21
CA ASP A 500 -30.87 -9.87 12.34
C ASP A 500 -29.33 -9.91 12.46
N ASP A 501 -28.59 -9.39 11.47
CA ASP A 501 -27.13 -9.32 11.51
C ASP A 501 -26.69 -8.04 12.23
N THR A 502 -26.11 -8.19 13.42
CA THR A 502 -25.66 -7.04 14.23
C THR A 502 -24.47 -6.29 13.62
N ARG A 503 -23.70 -6.90 12.71
CA ARG A 503 -22.66 -6.18 11.95
C ARG A 503 -23.27 -5.28 10.89
N GLU A 504 -24.33 -5.76 10.22
CA GLU A 504 -25.08 -4.92 9.28
C GLU A 504 -25.78 -3.77 10.00
N GLN A 505 -26.38 -4.02 11.18
CA GLN A 505 -26.94 -2.96 12.02
C GLN A 505 -25.88 -1.91 12.40
N LEU A 506 -24.68 -2.36 12.82
CA LEU A 506 -23.59 -1.45 13.15
C LEU A 506 -23.16 -0.61 11.94
N ALA A 507 -22.95 -1.24 10.79
CA ALA A 507 -22.60 -0.56 9.54
C ALA A 507 -23.66 0.49 9.16
N ALA A 508 -24.95 0.12 9.27
CA ALA A 508 -26.07 0.98 8.95
C ALA A 508 -26.19 2.17 9.91
N HIS A 509 -26.02 1.99 11.21
CA HIS A 509 -26.02 3.10 12.18
C HIS A 509 -24.81 4.02 12.01
N LEU A 510 -23.63 3.45 11.74
CA LEU A 510 -22.41 4.21 11.55
C LEU A 510 -22.50 5.14 10.33
N THR A 511 -23.08 4.66 9.24
CA THR A 511 -23.05 5.33 7.92
C THR A 511 -24.42 5.85 7.48
N SER A 512 -25.40 5.88 8.39
CA SER A 512 -26.72 6.44 8.13
C SER A 512 -26.60 7.91 7.69
N PRO A 513 -27.39 8.39 6.71
CA PRO A 513 -27.44 9.82 6.38
C PRO A 513 -27.98 10.67 7.55
N HIS A 514 -28.71 10.06 8.49
CA HIS A 514 -29.13 10.73 9.73
C HIS A 514 -27.99 10.85 10.73
N ASN A 515 -26.93 10.04 10.60
CA ASN A 515 -25.69 10.19 11.34
C ASN A 515 -24.85 11.32 10.76
N THR A 516 -25.13 12.56 11.16
CA THR A 516 -24.37 13.72 10.67
C THR A 516 -22.94 13.76 11.20
N ARG A 517 -22.61 12.98 12.24
CA ARG A 517 -21.26 12.92 12.81
C ARG A 517 -20.28 12.27 11.85
N PHE A 518 -20.67 11.16 11.21
CA PHE A 518 -19.83 10.42 10.26
C PHE A 518 -19.26 11.29 9.12
N PRO A 519 -20.07 11.95 8.27
CA PRO A 519 -19.53 12.73 7.15
C PRO A 519 -18.71 13.93 7.63
N ARG A 520 -19.06 14.56 8.76
CA ARG A 520 -18.28 15.67 9.35
C ARG A 520 -16.88 15.20 9.78
N VAL A 521 -16.77 14.04 10.43
CA VAL A 521 -15.48 13.48 10.85
C VAL A 521 -14.61 13.15 9.63
N ILE A 522 -15.18 12.53 8.60
CA ILE A 522 -14.49 12.27 7.34
C ILE A 522 -13.98 13.56 6.70
N VAL A 523 -14.85 14.57 6.54
CA VAL A 523 -14.49 15.88 5.98
C VAL A 523 -13.34 16.52 6.76
N ASN A 524 -13.43 16.50 8.09
CA ASN A 524 -12.40 17.09 8.95
C ASN A 524 -11.03 16.40 8.78
N ARG A 525 -11.03 15.07 8.65
CA ARG A 525 -9.81 14.29 8.38
C ARG A 525 -9.20 14.64 7.03
N VAL A 526 -10.00 14.69 5.98
CA VAL A 526 -9.55 15.05 4.62
C VAL A 526 -9.01 16.48 4.61
N TRP A 527 -9.74 17.40 5.25
CA TRP A 527 -9.31 18.79 5.42
C TRP A 527 -7.97 18.89 6.13
N GLN A 528 -7.80 18.21 7.28
CA GLN A 528 -6.53 18.19 8.00
C GLN A 528 -5.38 17.71 7.12
N ARG A 529 -5.60 16.68 6.29
CA ARG A 529 -4.56 16.16 5.40
C ARG A 529 -4.08 17.20 4.40
N PHE A 530 -4.94 18.06 3.85
CA PHE A 530 -4.55 19.09 2.87
C PHE A 530 -4.11 20.42 3.49
N PHE A 531 -4.72 20.81 4.61
CA PHE A 531 -4.51 22.10 5.24
C PHE A 531 -3.58 22.06 6.46
N GLY A 532 -3.16 20.87 6.91
CA GLY A 532 -2.26 20.65 8.05
C GLY A 532 -2.88 20.81 9.43
N ARG A 533 -4.15 21.20 9.50
CA ARG A 533 -4.96 21.29 10.71
C ARG A 533 -6.41 21.00 10.37
N GLY A 534 -7.13 20.26 11.23
CA GLY A 534 -8.56 20.04 11.07
C GLY A 534 -9.40 21.31 11.30
N LEU A 535 -10.58 21.38 10.68
CA LEU A 535 -11.61 22.35 11.06
C LEU A 535 -11.99 22.22 12.55
N ILE A 536 -11.86 21.00 13.07
CA ILE A 536 -11.88 20.63 14.49
C ILE A 536 -10.58 19.88 14.77
N GLU A 537 -9.91 20.19 15.88
CA GLU A 537 -8.67 19.53 16.29
C GLU A 537 -8.74 19.15 17.78
N PRO A 538 -8.36 17.91 18.16
CA PRO A 538 -7.84 16.86 17.30
C PRO A 538 -8.91 16.22 16.39
N ALA A 539 -8.50 15.58 15.29
CA ALA A 539 -9.44 15.03 14.32
C ALA A 539 -10.09 13.71 14.72
N ASP A 540 -9.55 13.03 15.74
CA ASP A 540 -9.99 11.73 16.26
C ASP A 540 -10.66 11.78 17.64
N ASP A 541 -10.66 12.93 18.32
CA ASP A 541 -11.35 13.13 19.59
C ASP A 541 -12.00 14.51 19.63
N TRP A 542 -13.32 14.59 19.47
CA TRP A 542 -14.02 15.89 19.55
C TRP A 542 -14.68 16.15 20.89
N GLU A 543 -14.36 15.37 21.91
CA GLU A 543 -14.80 15.66 23.27
C GLU A 543 -14.30 17.06 23.66
N ASN A 544 -15.23 17.99 23.90
CA ASN A 544 -14.96 19.41 24.18
C ASN A 544 -14.22 20.19 23.06
N ALA A 545 -14.14 19.67 21.83
CA ALA A 545 -13.49 20.38 20.72
C ALA A 545 -14.46 21.36 20.03
N GLU A 546 -13.94 22.51 19.62
CA GLU A 546 -14.72 23.58 18.96
C GLU A 546 -14.39 23.69 17.46
N CYS A 547 -15.38 24.09 16.66
CA CYS A 547 -15.20 24.39 15.25
C CYS A 547 -15.35 25.90 15.00
N MET A 548 -14.33 26.54 14.43
CA MET A 548 -14.39 27.96 14.06
C MET A 548 -15.13 28.21 12.73
N HIS A 549 -15.39 27.13 11.98
CA HIS A 549 -16.08 27.17 10.69
C HIS A 549 -17.21 26.12 10.61
N PRO A 550 -18.20 26.14 11.52
CA PRO A 550 -19.22 25.10 11.61
C PRO A 550 -20.07 25.01 10.34
N GLU A 551 -20.40 26.13 9.69
CA GLU A 551 -21.18 26.13 8.46
C GLU A 551 -20.41 25.54 7.27
N LEU A 552 -19.08 25.75 7.22
CA LEU A 552 -18.23 25.14 6.19
C LEU A 552 -18.13 23.62 6.39
N LEU A 553 -17.95 23.18 7.64
CA LEU A 553 -17.92 21.76 7.97
C LEU A 553 -19.23 21.08 7.58
N ASP A 554 -20.37 21.71 7.87
CA ASP A 554 -21.70 21.21 7.53
C ASP A 554 -21.94 21.21 6.02
N TYR A 555 -21.55 22.28 5.33
CA TYR A 555 -21.62 22.36 3.88
C TYR A 555 -20.82 21.22 3.23
N LEU A 556 -19.56 21.03 3.62
CA LEU A 556 -18.71 19.98 3.06
C LEU A 556 -19.20 18.57 3.42
N ALA A 557 -19.79 18.38 4.60
CA ALA A 557 -20.42 17.11 4.98
C ALA A 557 -21.65 16.81 4.12
N GLN A 558 -22.48 17.80 3.82
CA GLN A 558 -23.60 17.66 2.89
C GLN A 558 -23.11 17.41 1.46
N GLU A 559 -22.05 18.08 1.02
CA GLU A 559 -21.43 17.84 -0.29
C GLU A 559 -20.92 16.40 -0.41
N LEU A 560 -20.29 15.86 0.63
CA LEU A 560 -19.85 14.47 0.66
C LEU A 560 -21.03 13.49 0.52
N VAL A 561 -22.11 13.68 1.29
CA VAL A 561 -23.28 12.79 1.23
C VAL A 561 -24.04 12.93 -0.10
N SER A 562 -24.19 14.16 -0.60
CA SER A 562 -24.92 14.43 -1.85
C SER A 562 -24.21 13.92 -3.10
N HIS A 563 -22.90 13.71 -3.02
CA HIS A 563 -22.05 13.15 -4.07
C HIS A 563 -21.55 11.75 -3.68
N ASP A 564 -22.43 10.96 -3.08
CA ASP A 564 -22.26 9.50 -2.92
C ASP A 564 -21.01 9.11 -2.12
N TYR A 565 -20.67 9.93 -1.13
CA TYR A 565 -19.50 9.78 -0.28
C TYR A 565 -18.18 9.70 -1.07
N ASP A 566 -18.12 10.36 -2.23
CA ASP A 566 -16.97 10.41 -3.12
C ASP A 566 -15.84 11.27 -2.56
N LEU A 567 -14.75 10.60 -2.16
CA LEU A 567 -13.57 11.24 -1.60
C LEU A 567 -12.79 12.09 -2.62
N LYS A 568 -12.76 11.69 -3.90
CA LYS A 568 -12.10 12.47 -4.97
C LYS A 568 -12.91 13.72 -5.30
N TYR A 569 -14.25 13.64 -5.26
CA TYR A 569 -15.12 14.82 -5.35
C TYR A 569 -14.81 15.83 -4.24
N LEU A 570 -14.86 15.39 -2.98
CA LEU A 570 -14.54 16.24 -1.84
C LEU A 570 -13.14 16.86 -1.96
N SER A 571 -12.17 16.04 -2.34
CA SER A 571 -10.78 16.50 -2.52
C SER A 571 -10.67 17.54 -3.64
N ARG A 572 -11.34 17.36 -4.77
CA ARG A 572 -11.39 18.34 -5.87
C ARG A 572 -11.93 19.69 -5.39
N VAL A 573 -13.01 19.70 -4.61
CA VAL A 573 -13.60 20.93 -4.05
C VAL A 573 -12.57 21.66 -3.17
N MET A 574 -11.82 20.94 -2.34
CA MET A 574 -10.79 21.52 -1.49
C MET A 574 -9.55 21.99 -2.27
N LEU A 575 -9.00 21.15 -3.16
CA LEU A 575 -7.75 21.40 -3.88
C LEU A 575 -7.87 22.52 -4.93
N THR A 576 -9.07 22.77 -5.44
CA THR A 576 -9.34 23.88 -6.37
C THR A 576 -9.63 25.21 -5.69
N SER A 577 -9.73 25.24 -4.35
CA SER A 577 -9.94 26.49 -3.60
C SER A 577 -8.71 27.39 -3.63
N LEU A 578 -8.93 28.71 -3.57
CA LEU A 578 -7.84 29.65 -3.33
C LEU A 578 -7.22 29.44 -1.96
N THR A 579 -8.00 29.07 -0.93
CA THR A 579 -7.51 28.71 0.42
C THR A 579 -6.43 27.64 0.36
N TYR A 580 -6.63 26.56 -0.40
CA TYR A 580 -5.60 25.52 -0.57
C TYR A 580 -4.38 26.04 -1.32
N GLN A 581 -4.53 27.03 -2.19
CA GLN A 581 -3.45 27.60 -3.02
C GLN A 581 -2.70 28.75 -2.33
N ARG A 582 -2.99 29.02 -1.04
CA ARG A 582 -2.32 30.06 -0.26
C ARG A 582 -0.96 29.59 0.26
N ALA A 583 -0.03 30.51 0.44
CA ALA A 583 1.21 30.27 1.15
C ALA A 583 0.94 29.93 2.62
N THR A 584 1.80 29.11 3.22
CA THR A 584 1.70 28.79 4.64
C THR A 584 1.95 30.03 5.49
N VAL A 585 1.38 30.07 6.70
CA VAL A 585 1.63 31.17 7.63
C VAL A 585 2.91 30.87 8.42
N PRO A 586 3.97 31.69 8.32
CA PRO A 586 5.21 31.43 9.03
C PRO A 586 5.01 31.37 10.55
N GLY A 587 5.57 30.34 11.19
CA GLY A 587 5.53 30.17 12.64
C GLY A 587 4.23 29.59 13.20
N LEU A 588 3.20 29.38 12.37
CA LEU A 588 2.01 28.63 12.78
C LEU A 588 2.20 27.13 12.57
N ASN A 589 1.82 26.36 13.59
CA ASN A 589 1.70 24.91 13.57
C ASN A 589 0.24 24.50 13.84
N ARG A 590 -0.02 23.19 13.79
CA ARG A 590 -1.36 22.61 13.96
C ARG A 590 -2.00 22.97 15.30
N ASP A 591 -1.22 23.08 16.37
CA ASP A 591 -1.72 23.27 17.73
C ASP A 591 -1.99 24.76 18.06
N ASN A 592 -1.61 25.69 17.16
CA ASN A 592 -1.92 27.10 17.32
C ASN A 592 -3.39 27.39 17.00
N THR A 593 -4.09 28.10 17.90
CA THR A 593 -5.49 28.50 17.68
C THR A 593 -5.67 29.44 16.50
N GLU A 594 -4.69 30.31 16.19
CA GLU A 594 -4.73 31.17 14.99
C GLU A 594 -4.79 30.36 13.69
N ALA A 595 -4.19 29.16 13.66
CA ALA A 595 -4.22 28.30 12.48
C ALA A 595 -5.64 27.83 12.12
N ALA A 596 -6.58 27.85 13.08
CA ALA A 596 -7.98 27.48 12.85
C ALA A 596 -8.73 28.47 11.95
N TRP A 597 -8.18 29.65 11.67
CA TRP A 597 -8.77 30.64 10.77
C TRP A 597 -8.43 30.42 9.28
N PHE A 598 -7.45 29.55 8.98
CA PHE A 598 -7.05 29.21 7.62
C PHE A 598 -6.75 30.41 6.70
N ARG A 599 -5.99 31.41 7.21
CA ARG A 599 -5.39 32.46 6.38
C ARG A 599 -4.55 31.87 5.23
N GLY A 600 -3.98 30.70 5.49
CA GLY A 600 -3.40 29.75 4.55
C GLY A 600 -3.23 28.40 5.26
N PRO A 601 -2.77 27.35 4.56
CA PRO A 601 -2.45 26.07 5.17
C PRO A 601 -1.38 26.17 6.25
N VAL A 602 -1.36 25.22 7.17
CA VAL A 602 -0.25 25.01 8.11
C VAL A 602 0.91 24.32 7.38
N ALA A 603 2.14 24.73 7.68
CA ALA A 603 3.33 24.10 7.13
C ALA A 603 3.40 22.61 7.54
N ARG A 604 3.63 21.73 6.57
CA ARG A 604 3.69 20.27 6.78
C ARG A 604 5.04 19.73 6.34
N LYS A 605 5.52 18.73 7.06
CA LYS A 605 6.65 17.90 6.63
C LYS A 605 6.14 16.71 5.84
N MET A 606 6.98 16.21 4.94
CA MET A 606 6.76 14.95 4.27
C MET A 606 6.75 13.82 5.29
N THR A 607 5.79 12.91 5.14
CA THR A 607 5.74 11.63 5.86
C THR A 607 6.91 10.74 5.45
N GLY A 608 7.26 9.75 6.27
CA GLY A 608 8.32 8.78 5.94
C GLY A 608 8.11 8.11 4.57
N GLU A 609 6.89 7.74 4.23
CA GLU A 609 6.54 7.19 2.93
C GLU A 609 6.79 8.19 1.79
N GLN A 610 6.38 9.45 1.96
CA GLN A 610 6.64 10.50 0.98
C GLN A 610 8.14 10.75 0.77
N VAL A 611 8.93 10.74 1.85
CA VAL A 611 10.40 10.90 1.79
C VAL A 611 11.01 9.77 0.97
N VAL A 612 10.67 8.51 1.29
CA VAL A 612 11.19 7.33 0.59
C VAL A 612 10.75 7.31 -0.87
N ASP A 613 9.45 7.42 -1.15
CA ASP A 613 8.93 7.34 -2.52
C ASP A 613 9.51 8.47 -3.39
N SER A 614 9.67 9.68 -2.85
CA SER A 614 10.28 10.82 -3.56
C SER A 614 11.77 10.64 -3.77
N LEU A 615 12.49 10.14 -2.77
CA LEU A 615 13.93 9.85 -2.86
C LEU A 615 14.21 8.85 -3.99
N TYR A 616 13.57 7.68 -3.96
CA TYR A 616 13.75 6.67 -5.02
C TYR A 616 13.27 7.15 -6.39
N ARG A 617 12.27 8.04 -6.42
CA ARG A 617 11.85 8.73 -7.65
C ARG A 617 12.95 9.61 -8.23
N VAL A 618 13.70 10.36 -7.41
CA VAL A 618 14.85 11.18 -7.86
C VAL A 618 15.87 10.29 -8.59
N GLY A 619 16.33 9.22 -7.94
CA GLY A 619 17.29 8.29 -8.55
C GLY A 619 16.74 7.47 -9.72
N GLY A 620 15.41 7.42 -9.92
CA GLY A 620 14.77 6.55 -10.90
C GLY A 620 15.00 5.07 -10.60
N LYS A 621 15.22 4.72 -9.33
CA LYS A 621 15.48 3.36 -8.87
C LYS A 621 14.22 2.79 -8.22
N SER A 622 13.98 1.49 -8.37
CA SER A 622 13.04 0.76 -7.52
C SER A 622 13.56 0.69 -6.08
N LEU A 623 12.67 0.50 -5.10
CA LEU A 623 13.08 0.19 -3.72
C LEU A 623 14.06 -1.00 -3.67
N ALA A 624 13.86 -1.97 -4.58
CA ALA A 624 14.62 -3.22 -4.66
C ALA A 624 14.75 -3.82 -3.26
N ALA A 625 13.61 -3.91 -2.55
CA ALA A 625 13.51 -4.54 -1.25
C ALA A 625 13.38 -6.06 -1.41
N GLU A 626 13.65 -6.80 -0.34
CA GLU A 626 13.37 -8.23 -0.30
C GLU A 626 11.88 -8.53 -0.47
N GLU A 627 11.57 -9.77 -0.90
CA GLU A 627 10.23 -10.31 -0.68
C GLU A 627 9.98 -10.37 0.83
N LEU A 628 8.87 -9.77 1.27
CA LEU A 628 8.47 -9.72 2.66
C LEU A 628 7.91 -11.07 3.09
N THR A 629 8.82 -12.00 3.34
CA THR A 629 8.57 -13.28 3.97
C THR A 629 9.84 -13.82 4.61
N ILE A 630 9.69 -14.73 5.55
CA ILE A 630 10.77 -15.55 6.09
C ILE A 630 10.62 -17.03 5.74
N ASP A 631 9.55 -17.40 5.04
CA ASP A 631 9.27 -18.77 4.56
C ASP A 631 9.43 -18.84 3.04
N ALA A 632 10.54 -18.32 2.50
CA ALA A 632 10.75 -18.15 1.05
C ALA A 632 10.74 -19.49 0.26
N ASP A 633 10.86 -20.62 0.93
CA ASP A 633 10.75 -21.97 0.35
C ASP A 633 9.36 -22.61 0.49
N GLY A 634 8.39 -21.88 1.04
CA GLY A 634 6.96 -22.19 1.08
C GLY A 634 6.60 -23.42 1.91
N ARG A 635 7.26 -23.62 3.05
CA ARG A 635 7.06 -24.80 3.92
C ARG A 635 5.83 -24.69 4.81
N GLN A 636 5.24 -23.51 4.94
CA GLN A 636 4.24 -23.23 5.95
C GLN A 636 2.91 -22.75 5.35
N ASP A 637 1.87 -22.73 6.18
CA ASP A 637 0.58 -22.16 5.82
C ASP A 637 0.48 -20.67 6.23
N GLU A 638 -0.45 -19.95 5.59
CA GLU A 638 -0.63 -18.49 5.75
C GLU A 638 -1.05 -18.06 7.17
N SER A 639 -1.52 -18.98 8.02
CA SER A 639 -1.79 -18.68 9.43
C SER A 639 -0.52 -18.68 10.29
N ARG A 640 0.56 -19.30 9.79
CA ARG A 640 1.85 -19.40 10.48
C ARG A 640 2.85 -18.35 10.02
N PHE A 641 3.00 -18.14 8.72
CA PHE A 641 3.93 -17.15 8.16
C PHE A 641 3.27 -16.34 7.05
N GLY A 642 3.54 -15.03 7.04
CA GLY A 642 3.03 -14.13 6.01
C GLY A 642 3.88 -14.13 4.74
N HIS A 643 3.24 -13.89 3.61
CA HIS A 643 3.89 -13.56 2.33
C HIS A 643 3.28 -12.26 1.81
N LEU A 644 3.98 -11.14 2.03
CA LEU A 644 3.46 -9.81 1.71
C LEU A 644 3.99 -9.24 0.38
N GLY A 645 4.69 -10.07 -0.39
CA GLY A 645 5.23 -9.73 -1.72
C GLY A 645 6.47 -8.85 -1.66
N ILE A 646 6.88 -8.33 -2.81
CA ILE A 646 8.05 -7.44 -2.95
C ILE A 646 7.57 -5.98 -2.93
N PRO A 647 8.00 -5.16 -1.95
CA PRO A 647 7.62 -3.76 -1.87
C PRO A 647 8.16 -2.94 -3.04
N HIS A 648 7.28 -2.16 -3.65
CA HIS A 648 7.61 -1.16 -4.68
C HIS A 648 7.15 0.25 -4.29
N ARG A 649 6.30 0.37 -3.26
CA ARG A 649 5.93 1.63 -2.59
C ARG A 649 6.19 1.51 -1.11
N ALA A 650 6.55 2.62 -0.47
CA ALA A 650 6.92 2.65 0.94
C ALA A 650 5.81 2.12 1.87
N TRP A 651 4.53 2.39 1.58
CA TRP A 651 3.39 1.92 2.39
C TRP A 651 3.28 0.39 2.50
N GLN A 652 3.86 -0.35 1.55
CA GLN A 652 3.80 -1.81 1.52
C GLN A 652 4.73 -2.46 2.55
N LEU A 653 5.71 -1.71 3.04
CA LEU A 653 6.63 -2.18 4.08
C LEU A 653 5.88 -2.45 5.39
N VAL A 654 6.48 -3.34 6.18
CA VAL A 654 5.97 -3.78 7.48
C VAL A 654 7.09 -3.80 8.48
N ALA A 655 6.75 -3.92 9.76
CA ALA A 655 7.75 -4.18 10.76
C ALA A 655 8.49 -5.49 10.46
N VAL A 656 9.81 -5.38 10.38
CA VAL A 656 10.72 -6.50 10.20
C VAL A 656 11.48 -6.81 11.50
N SER A 657 10.92 -6.41 12.65
CA SER A 657 11.47 -6.53 14.02
C SER A 657 11.71 -7.97 14.54
N ASN A 658 11.73 -8.93 13.63
CA ASN A 658 12.08 -10.34 13.84
C ASN A 658 13.58 -10.56 14.05
N GLU A 659 14.39 -9.52 13.85
CA GLU A 659 15.86 -9.56 13.94
C GLU A 659 16.40 -9.63 15.36
N ARG A 660 15.57 -9.41 16.38
CA ARG A 660 16.05 -8.99 17.72
C ARG A 660 17.04 -9.97 18.37
N ASP A 661 17.05 -11.23 17.94
CA ASP A 661 17.99 -12.26 18.43
C ASP A 661 18.72 -13.07 17.32
N ARG A 662 18.51 -12.80 16.01
CA ARG A 662 19.07 -13.64 14.90
C ARG A 662 19.33 -12.89 13.59
N PRO A 663 20.60 -12.71 13.17
CA PRO A 663 20.96 -12.07 11.88
C PRO A 663 20.37 -12.77 10.66
N SER A 664 20.32 -14.09 10.64
CA SER A 664 19.67 -14.91 9.60
C SER A 664 18.16 -14.74 9.49
N MET A 665 17.51 -13.89 10.29
CA MET A 665 16.11 -13.53 10.12
C MET A 665 15.91 -12.08 9.68
N SER A 666 17.01 -11.41 9.34
CA SER A 666 17.00 -10.02 8.87
C SER A 666 16.54 -9.87 7.44
N LEU A 667 15.85 -8.76 7.18
CA LEU A 667 15.57 -8.26 5.85
C LEU A 667 16.26 -6.91 5.70
N PRO A 668 17.59 -6.88 5.48
CA PRO A 668 18.41 -5.69 5.63
C PRO A 668 18.00 -4.54 4.69
N VAL A 669 17.50 -4.80 3.48
CA VAL A 669 16.99 -3.71 2.63
C VAL A 669 15.70 -3.14 3.22
N ALA A 670 14.72 -4.00 3.52
CA ALA A 670 13.46 -3.56 4.14
C ALA A 670 13.70 -2.79 5.46
N GLN A 671 14.61 -3.29 6.31
CA GLN A 671 14.99 -2.65 7.57
C GLN A 671 15.60 -1.27 7.34
N SER A 672 16.52 -1.12 6.36
CA SER A 672 17.12 0.19 6.05
C SER A 672 16.09 1.25 5.64
N ILE A 673 15.03 0.84 4.91
CA ILE A 673 13.96 1.75 4.50
C ILE A 673 13.04 2.04 5.69
N ASN A 674 12.72 1.03 6.51
CA ASN A 674 11.95 1.22 7.75
C ASN A 674 12.63 2.18 8.72
N ASP A 675 13.95 2.14 8.85
CA ASP A 675 14.71 3.03 9.72
C ASP A 675 14.60 4.49 9.26
N LEU A 676 14.72 4.73 7.95
CA LEU A 676 14.50 6.05 7.37
C LEU A 676 13.06 6.51 7.61
N MET A 677 12.05 5.68 7.32
CA MET A 677 10.65 6.05 7.55
C MET A 677 10.38 6.34 9.03
N ALA A 678 10.95 5.55 9.95
CA ALA A 678 10.77 5.70 11.40
C ALA A 678 11.34 7.04 11.92
N ALA A 679 12.45 7.53 11.34
CA ALA A 679 12.96 8.86 11.65
C ALA A 679 11.95 9.98 11.30
N TYR A 680 11.04 9.72 10.34
CA TYR A 680 9.96 10.60 9.91
C TYR A 680 8.58 10.14 10.43
N GLY A 681 8.55 9.56 11.64
CA GLY A 681 7.32 9.27 12.39
C GLY A 681 6.57 8.00 11.97
N TRP A 682 7.10 7.20 11.03
CA TRP A 682 6.49 5.92 10.68
C TRP A 682 6.50 4.94 11.84
N ARG A 683 5.38 4.25 12.03
CA ARG A 683 5.17 3.33 13.15
C ARG A 683 5.40 1.89 12.72
N GLN A 684 6.38 1.25 13.35
CA GLN A 684 6.57 -0.20 13.20
C GLN A 684 5.46 -1.00 13.93
N GLN A 685 4.82 -0.41 14.95
CA GLN A 685 3.77 -1.09 15.71
C GLN A 685 2.52 -0.20 15.77
N ARG A 686 1.38 -0.76 15.35
CA ARG A 686 0.07 -0.07 15.34
C ARG A 686 -0.95 -0.85 16.14
N GLN A 687 -0.79 -0.86 17.46
CA GLN A 687 -1.76 -1.48 18.38
C GLN A 687 -3.03 -0.62 18.56
N GLU A 688 -2.95 0.67 18.23
CA GLU A 688 -3.98 1.68 18.47
C GLU A 688 -4.11 2.62 17.27
N PRO A 689 -5.34 3.12 17.01
CA PRO A 689 -5.59 4.07 15.94
C PRO A 689 -4.82 5.37 16.20
N LEU A 690 -4.34 6.01 15.14
CA LEU A 690 -3.67 7.31 15.24
C LEU A 690 -3.93 8.13 13.98
N THR A 691 -4.34 9.38 14.13
CA THR A 691 -4.53 10.29 12.99
C THR A 691 -3.27 11.07 12.65
N VAL A 692 -2.58 11.53 13.68
CA VAL A 692 -1.40 12.38 13.57
C VAL A 692 -0.19 11.62 14.11
N ARG A 693 0.80 11.40 13.25
CA ARG A 693 2.10 10.83 13.65
C ARG A 693 2.94 11.87 14.39
N GLU A 694 3.94 11.38 15.13
CA GLU A 694 5.00 12.21 15.67
C GLU A 694 5.71 12.96 14.53
N ASP A 695 5.59 14.27 14.53
CA ASP A 695 6.12 15.17 13.52
C ASP A 695 7.07 16.21 14.12
N ALA A 696 7.49 16.07 15.39
CA ALA A 696 8.53 16.90 15.97
C ALA A 696 9.83 16.82 15.16
N THR A 697 10.54 17.93 15.11
CA THR A 697 11.85 17.99 14.46
C THR A 697 12.89 17.38 15.39
N THR A 698 13.63 16.39 14.88
CA THR A 698 14.67 15.69 15.64
C THR A 698 15.98 15.70 14.87
N ALA A 699 17.12 15.56 15.57
CA ALA A 699 18.40 15.40 14.90
C ALA A 699 18.49 14.10 14.07
N LEU A 700 17.65 13.10 14.36
CA LEU A 700 17.62 11.83 13.63
C LEU A 700 17.12 11.99 12.19
N GLN A 701 16.21 12.92 11.91
CA GLN A 701 15.65 13.15 10.57
C GLN A 701 16.75 13.49 9.54
N PRO A 702 17.56 14.55 9.72
CA PRO A 702 18.65 14.85 8.80
C PRO A 702 19.75 13.80 8.84
N LEU A 703 20.08 13.20 10.00
CA LEU A 703 21.11 12.16 10.07
C LEU A 703 20.73 10.89 9.29
N ALA A 704 19.47 10.45 9.38
CA ALA A 704 18.97 9.29 8.66
C ALA A 704 18.91 9.54 7.15
N LEU A 705 18.61 10.76 6.72
CA LEU A 705 18.60 11.11 5.29
C LEU A 705 20.03 11.29 4.74
N ALA A 706 20.93 11.89 5.51
CA ALA A 706 22.29 12.19 5.12
C ALA A 706 23.21 10.97 5.06
N HIS A 707 23.01 10.01 5.97
CA HIS A 707 23.93 8.89 6.20
C HIS A 707 23.24 7.53 6.21
N GLY A 708 21.92 7.48 6.08
CA GLY A 708 21.17 6.23 6.08
C GLY A 708 21.36 5.45 4.79
N THR A 709 21.43 4.13 4.92
CA THR A 709 21.64 3.20 3.80
C THR A 709 20.57 3.32 2.72
N ALA A 710 19.30 3.59 3.08
CA ALA A 710 18.22 3.79 2.11
C ALA A 710 18.48 5.00 1.19
N ALA A 711 19.03 6.09 1.73
CA ALA A 711 19.38 7.27 0.93
C ALA A 711 20.62 7.03 0.07
N ASN A 712 21.66 6.40 0.63
CA ASN A 712 22.91 6.12 -0.09
C ASN A 712 22.65 5.29 -1.36
N ARG A 713 21.80 4.26 -1.26
CA ARG A 713 21.41 3.41 -2.40
C ARG A 713 20.80 4.18 -3.58
N VAL A 714 20.33 5.41 -3.36
CA VAL A 714 19.71 6.26 -4.38
C VAL A 714 20.67 7.28 -4.97
N ILE A 715 21.49 7.92 -4.13
CA ILE A 715 22.39 9.00 -4.56
C ILE A 715 23.55 8.49 -5.41
N ASP A 716 23.89 7.20 -5.34
CA ASP A 716 24.96 6.62 -6.16
C ASP A 716 24.62 6.70 -7.65
N TYR A 717 25.53 7.32 -8.44
CA TYR A 717 25.43 7.41 -9.89
C TYR A 717 25.86 6.08 -10.52
N SER A 718 25.02 5.05 -10.32
CA SER A 718 25.16 3.73 -10.96
C SER A 718 24.63 3.75 -12.38
N ASP A 719 25.01 2.76 -13.21
CA ASP A 719 24.60 2.70 -14.61
C ASP A 719 23.07 2.60 -14.85
N TYR A 720 22.31 2.26 -13.79
CA TYR A 720 20.85 2.13 -13.81
C TYR A 720 20.17 3.22 -12.96
N SER A 721 20.86 4.33 -12.70
CA SER A 721 20.31 5.54 -12.10
C SER A 721 19.89 6.54 -13.17
N ARG A 722 18.74 7.19 -12.98
CA ARG A 722 18.30 8.31 -13.81
C ARG A 722 19.25 9.51 -13.71
N LEU A 723 19.93 9.66 -12.58
CA LEU A 723 20.95 10.69 -12.37
C LEU A 723 22.11 10.50 -13.36
N THR A 724 22.62 9.27 -13.47
CA THR A 724 23.67 8.91 -14.46
C THR A 724 23.19 9.11 -15.89
N ALA A 725 21.96 8.65 -16.22
CA ALA A 725 21.41 8.83 -17.55
C ALA A 725 21.34 10.31 -17.95
N GLN A 726 20.83 11.16 -17.07
CA GLN A 726 20.77 12.61 -17.32
C GLN A 726 22.17 13.23 -17.40
N ALA A 727 23.09 12.82 -16.52
CA ALA A 727 24.47 13.31 -16.56
C ALA A 727 25.15 13.00 -17.90
N LEU A 728 24.91 11.83 -18.49
CA LEU A 728 25.45 11.46 -19.80
C LEU A 728 24.84 12.29 -20.95
N GLU A 729 23.58 12.72 -20.82
CA GLU A 729 22.83 13.38 -21.90
C GLU A 729 22.87 14.92 -21.85
N ALA A 730 23.09 15.52 -20.67
CA ALA A 730 23.06 16.97 -20.50
C ALA A 730 24.06 17.71 -21.41
N LYS A 731 23.68 18.87 -21.94
CA LYS A 731 24.55 19.62 -22.88
C LYS A 731 25.43 20.65 -22.19
N THR A 732 25.00 21.15 -21.03
CA THR A 732 25.78 22.09 -20.22
C THR A 732 25.62 21.77 -18.73
N ALA A 733 26.59 22.23 -17.92
CA ALA A 733 26.50 22.15 -16.47
C ALA A 733 25.27 22.90 -15.93
N ASP A 734 24.99 24.08 -16.47
CA ASP A 734 23.83 24.90 -16.12
C ASP A 734 22.51 24.16 -16.37
N GLU A 735 22.34 23.51 -17.52
CA GLU A 735 21.16 22.68 -17.83
C GLU A 735 21.02 21.51 -16.85
N TYR A 736 22.14 20.87 -16.49
CA TYR A 736 22.13 19.76 -15.54
C TYR A 736 21.71 20.21 -14.13
N VAL A 737 22.20 21.36 -13.67
CA VAL A 737 21.82 21.95 -12.38
C VAL A 737 20.34 22.34 -12.37
N GLU A 738 19.85 22.99 -13.43
CA GLU A 738 18.43 23.33 -13.55
C GLU A 738 17.54 22.08 -13.50
N TRP A 739 17.97 20.99 -14.16
CA TRP A 739 17.27 19.71 -14.08
C TRP A 739 17.28 19.09 -12.69
N LEU A 740 18.39 19.16 -11.95
CA LEU A 740 18.49 18.65 -10.57
C LEU A 740 17.52 19.40 -9.65
N PHE A 741 17.49 20.73 -9.73
CA PHE A 741 16.56 21.56 -8.95
C PHE A 741 15.10 21.25 -9.26
N LEU A 742 14.74 21.14 -10.54
CA LEU A 742 13.38 20.77 -10.94
C LEU A 742 13.02 19.35 -10.48
N THR A 743 13.95 18.41 -10.56
CA THR A 743 13.71 17.01 -10.20
C THR A 743 13.61 16.80 -8.69
N ILE A 744 14.37 17.53 -7.86
CA ILE A 744 14.47 17.31 -6.41
C ILE A 744 13.54 18.27 -5.65
N LEU A 745 13.61 19.56 -5.98
CA LEU A 745 12.90 20.63 -5.27
C LEU A 745 11.67 21.14 -6.02
N THR A 746 11.48 20.72 -7.28
CA THR A 746 10.32 21.12 -8.10
C THR A 746 10.26 22.63 -8.33
N ARG A 747 11.41 23.29 -8.45
CA ARG A 747 11.51 24.71 -8.82
C ARG A 747 12.78 24.95 -9.63
N ASN A 748 12.89 26.13 -10.23
CA ASN A 748 14.16 26.56 -10.81
C ASN A 748 15.13 27.03 -9.70
N PRO A 749 16.46 26.87 -9.91
CA PRO A 749 17.45 27.51 -9.05
C PRO A 749 17.37 29.03 -9.18
N THR A 750 17.74 29.75 -8.13
CA THR A 750 18.04 31.19 -8.25
C THR A 750 19.30 31.39 -9.10
N THR A 751 19.59 32.64 -9.48
CA THR A 751 20.81 32.94 -10.25
C THR A 751 22.06 32.58 -9.44
N GLU A 752 22.06 32.88 -8.14
CA GLU A 752 23.15 32.59 -7.22
C GLU A 752 23.32 31.08 -7.00
N GLU A 753 22.22 30.34 -6.80
CA GLU A 753 22.25 28.88 -6.67
C GLU A 753 22.76 28.22 -7.94
N ARG A 754 22.29 28.66 -9.12
CA ARG A 754 22.72 28.11 -10.40
C ARG A 754 24.21 28.34 -10.63
N GLU A 755 24.70 29.57 -10.44
CA GLU A 755 26.12 29.88 -10.59
C GLU A 755 26.97 29.05 -9.62
N LEU A 756 26.58 28.97 -8.35
CA LEU A 756 27.30 28.21 -7.33
C LEU A 756 27.48 26.74 -7.71
N PHE A 757 26.40 26.07 -8.13
CA PHE A 757 26.45 24.64 -8.45
C PHE A 757 27.00 24.36 -9.85
N ALA A 758 26.73 25.22 -10.83
CA ALA A 758 27.24 25.03 -12.19
C ALA A 758 28.75 25.22 -12.23
N ASP A 759 29.32 26.18 -11.48
CA ASP A 759 30.76 26.42 -11.42
C ASP A 759 31.53 25.16 -10.98
N ILE A 760 31.01 24.43 -10.00
CA ILE A 760 31.56 23.16 -9.51
C ILE A 760 31.59 22.08 -10.60
N LEU A 761 30.60 22.07 -11.50
CA LEU A 761 30.45 21.04 -12.54
C LEU A 761 31.02 21.42 -13.90
N ARG A 762 31.30 22.70 -14.16
CA ARG A 762 31.84 23.19 -15.46
C ARG A 762 33.23 22.60 -15.73
N ASP A 763 34.07 22.51 -14.70
CA ASP A 763 35.38 21.88 -14.85
C ASP A 763 35.23 20.37 -15.13
N GLY A 764 35.80 19.94 -16.25
CA GLY A 764 35.69 18.57 -16.75
C GLY A 764 34.35 18.18 -17.39
N PHE A 765 33.37 19.10 -17.52
CA PHE A 765 32.02 18.76 -18.01
C PHE A 765 32.03 18.08 -19.39
N ASP A 766 32.79 18.63 -20.35
CA ASP A 766 32.84 18.09 -21.71
C ASP A 766 33.60 16.76 -21.78
N GLN A 767 34.45 16.47 -20.79
CA GLN A 767 35.23 15.23 -20.69
C GLN A 767 34.59 14.19 -19.77
N ARG A 768 33.47 14.54 -19.12
CA ARG A 768 32.84 13.67 -18.12
C ARG A 768 32.38 12.33 -18.67
N VAL A 769 32.07 12.23 -19.96
CA VAL A 769 31.55 11.00 -20.57
C VAL A 769 32.73 10.13 -21.03
N ILE A 770 32.88 8.96 -20.41
CA ILE A 770 33.89 7.98 -20.77
C ILE A 770 33.27 6.93 -21.71
N ALA A 771 33.81 6.85 -22.93
CA ALA A 771 33.41 5.83 -23.90
C ALA A 771 34.18 4.51 -23.69
N GLY A 772 33.50 3.38 -23.85
CA GLY A 772 34.13 2.05 -23.83
C GLY A 772 33.76 1.14 -22.64
N PRO A 773 33.54 1.63 -21.41
CA PRO A 773 33.09 0.80 -20.30
C PRO A 773 31.75 0.11 -20.56
N GLU A 774 31.63 -1.15 -20.13
CA GLU A 774 30.38 -1.89 -20.18
C GLU A 774 29.40 -1.41 -19.10
N VAL A 775 28.11 -1.54 -19.40
CA VAL A 775 27.02 -1.20 -18.48
C VAL A 775 26.91 -2.25 -17.39
N VAL A 776 27.16 -1.88 -16.13
CA VAL A 776 27.11 -2.78 -14.98
C VAL A 776 25.68 -2.86 -14.44
N ARG A 777 25.05 -4.04 -14.55
CA ARG A 777 23.73 -4.30 -13.95
C ARG A 777 23.85 -4.47 -12.43
N PRO A 778 23.07 -3.73 -11.63
CA PRO A 778 23.03 -3.96 -10.19
C PRO A 778 22.36 -5.30 -9.90
N LYS A 779 22.89 -6.04 -8.91
CA LYS A 779 22.28 -7.26 -8.40
C LYS A 779 21.03 -6.89 -7.58
N LYS A 780 19.87 -6.85 -8.24
CA LYS A 780 18.59 -6.48 -7.61
C LYS A 780 17.68 -7.69 -7.33
N ILE A 781 18.06 -8.88 -7.80
CA ILE A 781 17.43 -10.13 -7.38
C ILE A 781 18.21 -10.70 -6.21
N PHE A 782 17.53 -10.83 -5.07
CA PHE A 782 18.12 -11.38 -3.87
C PHE A 782 17.85 -12.87 -3.77
N ARG A 783 18.85 -13.68 -4.12
CA ARG A 783 18.83 -15.12 -3.84
C ARG A 783 19.54 -15.37 -2.52
N THR A 784 18.93 -16.16 -1.65
CA THR A 784 19.47 -16.46 -0.32
C THR A 784 19.16 -17.89 0.07
N GLY A 785 20.08 -18.58 0.75
CA GLY A 785 19.82 -19.90 1.33
C GLY A 785 19.07 -19.81 2.66
N ILE A 786 18.79 -18.58 3.11
CA ILE A 786 18.18 -18.25 4.38
C ILE A 786 16.65 -18.35 4.28
N THR A 787 16.09 -19.18 5.15
CA THR A 787 14.64 -19.36 5.35
C THR A 787 14.38 -19.67 6.82
N TRP A 788 13.12 -19.67 7.24
CA TRP A 788 12.71 -20.14 8.56
C TRP A 788 13.22 -21.55 8.85
N ALA A 789 13.39 -22.41 7.85
CA ALA A 789 13.86 -23.76 8.07
C ALA A 789 15.38 -23.86 8.28
N THR A 790 16.17 -22.91 7.76
CA THR A 790 17.64 -22.95 7.74
C THR A 790 18.29 -21.95 8.69
N HIS A 791 17.53 -21.05 9.30
CA HIS A 791 18.04 -19.94 10.12
C HIS A 791 18.82 -20.34 11.40
N PHE A 792 18.84 -21.62 11.78
CA PHE A 792 19.70 -22.10 12.86
C PHE A 792 21.11 -22.49 12.41
N ALA A 793 21.36 -22.57 11.10
CA ALA A 793 22.67 -22.92 10.56
C ALA A 793 23.64 -21.72 10.69
N PRO A 794 24.87 -21.91 11.21
CA PRO A 794 25.86 -20.84 11.30
C PRO A 794 26.16 -20.15 9.97
N GLU A 795 26.10 -20.89 8.87
CA GLU A 795 26.30 -20.38 7.52
C GLU A 795 25.23 -19.35 7.11
N ALA A 796 24.00 -19.50 7.61
CA ALA A 796 22.92 -18.56 7.35
C ALA A 796 23.21 -17.19 7.99
N ASP A 797 23.79 -17.17 9.20
CA ASP A 797 24.20 -15.92 9.86
C ASP A 797 25.37 -15.26 9.11
N VAL A 798 26.32 -16.04 8.60
CA VAL A 798 27.43 -15.53 7.79
C VAL A 798 26.93 -14.91 6.48
N GLU A 799 25.99 -15.57 5.78
CA GLU A 799 25.37 -15.04 4.57
C GLU A 799 24.64 -13.72 4.87
N ALA A 800 23.84 -13.66 5.94
CA ALA A 800 23.11 -12.46 6.34
C ALA A 800 24.04 -11.26 6.60
N VAL A 801 25.15 -11.48 7.33
CA VAL A 801 26.13 -10.43 7.63
C VAL A 801 26.85 -9.94 6.37
N ASN A 802 27.23 -10.86 5.48
CA ASN A 802 27.85 -10.47 4.20
C ASN A 802 26.88 -9.67 3.34
N ARG A 803 25.62 -10.08 3.30
CA ARG A 803 24.58 -9.36 2.57
C ARG A 803 24.31 -7.97 3.13
N GLN A 804 24.29 -7.83 4.45
CA GLN A 804 24.19 -6.51 5.07
C GLN A 804 25.36 -5.61 4.65
N ARG A 805 26.59 -6.16 4.54
CA ARG A 805 27.74 -5.41 4.02
C ARG A 805 27.55 -4.99 2.56
N GLU A 806 27.11 -5.88 1.67
CA GLU A 806 26.84 -5.55 0.26
C GLU A 806 25.80 -4.44 0.12
N ILE A 807 24.76 -4.44 0.96
CA ILE A 807 23.72 -3.40 0.95
C ILE A 807 24.27 -2.06 1.44
N LEU A 808 25.21 -2.06 2.38
CA LEU A 808 25.91 -0.86 2.85
C LEU A 808 26.84 -0.28 1.78
N GLU A 809 27.45 -1.13 0.95
CA GLU A 809 28.33 -0.72 -0.14
C GLU A 809 27.59 -0.05 -1.31
N GLY A 810 26.30 -0.36 -1.49
CA GLY A 810 25.45 0.27 -2.50
C GLY A 810 25.66 -0.29 -3.92
N ASP A 811 25.11 0.40 -4.92
CA ASP A 811 25.32 0.03 -6.32
C ASP A 811 26.74 0.42 -6.75
N ALA A 812 27.39 -0.39 -7.58
CA ALA A 812 28.67 0.01 -8.16
C ALA A 812 28.54 1.34 -8.95
N PRO A 813 29.48 2.28 -8.77
CA PRO A 813 29.45 3.54 -9.47
C PRO A 813 29.69 3.37 -10.98
N SER A 814 29.02 4.19 -11.79
CA SER A 814 29.17 4.15 -13.24
C SER A 814 30.60 4.49 -13.64
N GLN A 815 31.22 3.61 -14.42
CA GLN A 815 32.53 3.87 -15.03
C GLN A 815 32.42 4.69 -16.32
N ARG A 816 31.19 4.97 -16.78
CA ARG A 816 30.90 5.77 -17.98
C ARG A 816 30.94 7.27 -17.69
N LEU A 817 31.08 7.64 -16.43
CA LEU A 817 31.33 9.01 -16.00
C LEU A 817 32.75 9.10 -15.43
N ASP A 818 33.43 10.22 -15.68
CA ASP A 818 34.66 10.57 -15.00
C ASP A 818 34.43 10.57 -13.49
N ALA A 819 35.33 9.89 -12.76
CA ALA A 819 35.11 9.59 -11.35
C ALA A 819 35.07 10.86 -10.48
N ASP A 820 35.93 11.84 -10.80
CA ASP A 820 36.04 13.09 -10.06
C ASP A 820 34.86 14.01 -10.38
N TRP A 821 34.48 14.13 -11.66
CA TRP A 821 33.27 14.85 -12.05
C TRP A 821 31.99 14.24 -11.45
N ARG A 822 31.85 12.91 -11.51
CA ARG A 822 30.72 12.16 -10.94
C ARG A 822 30.56 12.44 -9.45
N GLN A 823 31.67 12.41 -8.69
CA GLN A 823 31.63 12.64 -7.25
C GLN A 823 31.13 14.05 -6.91
N ARG A 824 31.56 15.08 -7.67
CA ARG A 824 31.01 16.43 -7.51
C ARG A 824 29.51 16.50 -7.81
N ALA A 825 29.03 15.78 -8.82
CA ALA A 825 27.60 15.70 -9.13
C ALA A 825 26.80 14.98 -8.02
N GLU A 826 27.37 13.92 -7.45
CA GLU A 826 26.85 13.21 -6.26
C GLU A 826 26.74 14.15 -5.05
N ASP A 827 27.78 14.94 -4.78
CA ASP A 827 27.80 15.92 -3.68
C ASP A 827 26.69 16.97 -3.84
N ILE A 828 26.49 17.52 -5.04
CA ILE A 828 25.40 18.48 -5.30
C ILE A 828 24.03 17.83 -5.10
N THR A 829 23.86 16.59 -5.58
CA THR A 829 22.62 15.83 -5.39
C THR A 829 22.34 15.62 -3.90
N TRP A 830 23.36 15.24 -3.14
CA TRP A 830 23.29 15.07 -1.70
C TRP A 830 22.91 16.37 -0.98
N VAL A 831 23.50 17.52 -1.38
CA VAL A 831 23.18 18.84 -0.80
C VAL A 831 21.71 19.19 -1.02
N LEU A 832 21.17 18.98 -2.22
CA LEU A 832 19.77 19.28 -2.52
C LEU A 832 18.80 18.37 -1.75
N LEU A 833 19.09 17.07 -1.68
CA LEU A 833 18.27 16.11 -0.92
C LEU A 833 18.28 16.39 0.59
N ASN A 834 19.41 16.87 1.13
CA ASN A 834 19.54 17.20 2.55
C ASN A 834 19.19 18.66 2.87
N SER A 835 18.74 19.43 1.88
CA SER A 835 18.20 20.76 2.13
C SER A 835 16.89 20.66 2.93
N PRO A 836 16.59 21.61 3.83
CA PRO A 836 15.31 21.63 4.53
C PRO A 836 14.13 21.60 3.55
N GLU A 837 14.25 22.30 2.42
CA GLU A 837 13.22 22.41 1.39
C GLU A 837 12.75 21.05 0.85
N PHE A 838 13.65 20.07 0.72
CA PHE A 838 13.28 18.74 0.21
C PHE A 838 12.20 18.08 1.05
N VAL A 839 12.24 18.19 2.38
CA VAL A 839 11.32 17.49 3.29
C VAL A 839 10.06 18.27 3.64
N PHE A 840 9.86 19.47 3.08
CA PHE A 840 8.65 20.26 3.32
C PHE A 840 7.64 20.15 2.16
N VAL A 841 6.37 20.15 2.55
CA VAL A 841 5.26 20.43 1.66
C VAL A 841 5.08 21.95 1.63
N PRO A 842 5.31 22.62 0.48
CA PRO A 842 5.34 24.09 0.40
C PRO A 842 3.97 24.69 0.70
#